data_AF-G5SR35-F1
#
_entry.id   AF-G5SR35-F1
#
_cell.length_a   1.000
_cell.length_b   1.000
_cell.length_c   1.000
_cell.angle_alpha   90.00
_cell.angle_beta   90.00
_cell.angle_gamma   90.00
#
_symmetry.space_group_name_H-M   'P 1'
#
loop_
_entity.id
_entity.type
_entity.pdbx_description
1 polymer ?
#
loop_
_entity_poly.entity_id
_entity_poly.type
_entity_poly.pdbx_seq_one_letter_code
_entity_poly.pdbx_strand_id
1 'polypeptide(L)'
;MKMKIRKIFLFGTLACMFCVFPRCKDSDDVGENYTTFTGETVCDFLQDNEEYSAFVDALKTANALPLLESYGAYTCFVPNNAAMGTYVKEQGYGSFEHFLDSVEAVKEMVFYHLIDGEANDAGNYETAGFTSGAIDTKNMLGRYLYTSIAPDGTAWMINNSARIVSGDHMLVNGVAHVVDKVLAGNTDLLPDYIETEGHFNLYGDALRATGWRDSLLQIDDEHYVAPVTKPATDPYSSTAEYPKARNFRYTALLETDSVLALNGIRTLDDMREYAKRFYPEGADFPDEDKRSSLSLFVGYHLLPTMLTSNQLVNTRNYAFTHTWMDEDWLNDKFRDGKFWLEQYLIPMAEQSVITVQAFTWGSENAQKPIFNDERNCYDPRYTNMTEELDDVVTLDMAHSNLDCQNGVIHALTGILVYDKDKLGRIMRGKRIRMDFATFLPELRNNDIISNKCYYLPEGYCKKLKYEEGASVFVKYIGDNMHSDYLHDYIESWGMFDVTITVGPIPDGSYEVRIGYRVNTNHRGITQFYLDEQPCGIPIDMRLKGDDASIGWEQEYVYTQINSPYIWGGGNEEDYYGYENDKSLHNRGFMKAPDCFASNELLPTGSSGGVKGSARNDPYALRKVLGIFSWDKMETHEFRVVQMLDGSCHFDYIEFIPTNLLEGEDTH
;
A
#
# COMPACT_ATOMS: atom_id res chain seq x y z
N MET A 1 -1.33 68.47 -49.13
CA MET A 1 -0.11 69.30 -49.09
C MET A 1 -0.02 70.01 -47.74
N LYS A 2 1.07 69.79 -46.98
CA LYS A 2 1.56 70.50 -45.76
C LYS A 2 0.55 71.19 -44.78
N MET A 3 0.41 70.56 -43.60
CA MET A 3 0.36 71.12 -42.21
C MET A 3 -0.01 72.60 -41.93
N LYS A 4 -0.89 72.78 -40.93
CA LYS A 4 -0.86 73.78 -39.82
C LYS A 4 -1.76 73.23 -38.69
N ILE A 5 -1.25 72.74 -37.56
CA ILE A 5 -0.72 73.45 -36.37
C ILE A 5 -1.77 74.31 -35.62
N ARG A 6 -2.13 73.87 -34.40
CA ARG A 6 -2.33 74.73 -33.21
C ARG A 6 -1.66 74.05 -31.99
N LYS A 7 -1.19 74.86 -31.03
CA LYS A 7 -0.36 74.49 -29.87
C LYS A 7 -1.07 74.84 -28.54
N ILE A 8 -0.39 74.51 -27.43
CA ILE A 8 -0.57 75.00 -26.03
C ILE A 8 -1.55 74.11 -25.23
N PHE A 9 -1.19 73.43 -24.14
CA PHE A 9 0.08 73.38 -23.35
C PHE A 9 0.39 71.90 -22.90
N LEU A 10 1.25 71.49 -21.94
CA LEU A 10 1.96 72.17 -20.82
C LEU A 10 3.44 71.68 -20.63
N PHE A 11 3.71 70.88 -19.58
CA PHE A 11 5.01 70.38 -19.07
C PHE A 11 4.89 68.86 -18.78
N GLY A 12 5.92 68.00 -18.72
CA GLY A 12 7.39 68.11 -18.61
C GLY A 12 7.83 67.05 -17.57
N THR A 13 8.84 66.19 -17.73
CA THR A 13 10.15 66.27 -18.40
C THR A 13 10.63 64.89 -18.89
N LEU A 14 11.47 64.82 -19.94
CA LEU A 14 12.15 63.58 -20.36
C LEU A 14 13.59 63.84 -20.84
N ALA A 15 14.48 62.91 -20.49
CA ALA A 15 15.77 62.57 -21.10
C ALA A 15 16.90 63.63 -21.18
N CYS A 16 18.07 63.25 -20.64
CA CYS A 16 19.30 63.29 -21.43
C CYS A 16 20.25 62.15 -21.03
N MET A 17 21.17 61.80 -21.93
CA MET A 17 21.98 60.59 -21.99
C MET A 17 23.45 60.89 -21.63
N PHE A 18 24.19 59.98 -20.99
CA PHE A 18 25.58 59.55 -21.35
C PHE A 18 26.22 58.61 -20.30
N CYS A 19 27.12 57.73 -20.76
CA CYS A 19 27.75 56.65 -19.98
C CYS A 19 28.96 57.10 -19.14
N VAL A 20 29.12 56.54 -17.93
CA VAL A 20 30.40 56.43 -17.21
C VAL A 20 30.43 55.10 -16.43
N PHE A 21 31.50 54.31 -16.55
CA PHE A 21 31.72 53.08 -15.77
C PHE A 21 32.26 53.39 -14.36
N PRO A 22 31.74 52.74 -13.30
CA PRO A 22 32.50 52.33 -12.13
C PRO A 22 32.73 50.81 -12.21
N ARG A 23 33.95 50.32 -12.46
CA ARG A 23 35.02 50.10 -11.47
C ARG A 23 34.54 49.24 -10.30
N CYS A 24 35.10 48.03 -10.19
CA CYS A 24 34.88 47.13 -9.05
C CYS A 24 35.03 47.89 -7.73
N LYS A 25 34.02 47.77 -6.88
CA LYS A 25 34.28 47.57 -5.46
C LYS A 25 34.43 46.07 -5.27
N ASP A 26 35.56 45.66 -4.70
CA ASP A 26 35.60 44.41 -3.98
C ASP A 26 34.59 44.54 -2.83
N SER A 27 33.57 43.70 -2.84
CA SER A 27 32.72 43.45 -1.68
C SER A 27 32.77 41.97 -1.42
N ASP A 28 33.84 41.56 -0.73
CA ASP A 28 33.98 40.26 -0.06
C ASP A 28 33.03 40.20 1.14
N ASP A 29 31.75 40.46 0.88
CA ASP A 29 30.65 40.53 1.84
C ASP A 29 29.41 39.93 1.16
N VAL A 30 29.56 38.67 0.79
CA VAL A 30 28.46 37.81 0.35
C VAL A 30 27.69 37.43 1.62
N GLY A 31 26.69 38.24 1.96
CA GLY A 31 25.91 38.06 3.19
C GLY A 31 25.30 36.66 3.33
N GLU A 32 25.03 36.29 4.57
CA GLU A 32 24.70 34.95 5.11
C GLU A 32 23.56 34.20 4.39
N ASN A 33 23.79 33.74 3.16
CA ASN A 33 22.92 32.83 2.40
C ASN A 33 23.59 31.47 2.10
N TYR A 34 24.68 31.17 2.79
CA TYR A 34 25.16 29.80 2.98
C TYR A 34 25.06 29.49 4.47
N THR A 35 24.00 28.79 4.88
CA THR A 35 24.00 28.11 6.17
C THR A 35 25.00 26.97 6.08
N THR A 36 26.26 27.23 6.46
CA THR A 36 27.23 26.16 6.72
C THR A 36 26.71 25.34 7.89
N PHE A 37 26.66 24.01 7.76
CA PHE A 37 26.29 23.13 8.87
C PHE A 37 27.13 23.44 10.11
N THR A 38 26.46 23.62 11.25
CA THR A 38 27.10 23.77 12.56
C THR A 38 26.81 22.55 13.43
N GLY A 39 27.29 21.39 12.97
CA GLY A 39 27.21 20.11 13.67
C GLY A 39 27.72 18.96 12.78
N GLU A 40 27.93 17.80 13.40
CA GLU A 40 28.51 16.59 12.80
C GLU A 40 27.51 15.90 11.85
N THR A 41 27.95 15.62 10.62
CA THR A 41 27.20 14.84 9.61
C THR A 41 27.45 13.34 9.75
N VAL A 42 26.66 12.51 9.04
CA VAL A 42 26.95 11.08 8.86
C VAL A 42 28.35 10.86 8.29
N CYS A 43 28.82 11.72 7.37
CA CYS A 43 30.17 11.63 6.84
C CYS A 43 31.24 11.91 7.92
N ASP A 44 31.08 13.00 8.69
CA ASP A 44 32.04 13.39 9.74
C ASP A 44 32.18 12.30 10.80
N PHE A 45 31.05 11.80 11.35
CA PHE A 45 31.00 10.72 12.35
C PHE A 45 31.73 9.44 11.88
N LEU A 46 31.66 9.14 10.58
CA LEU A 46 32.34 7.99 9.99
C LEU A 46 33.84 8.23 9.79
N GLN A 47 34.25 9.45 9.42
CA GLN A 47 35.65 9.79 9.18
C GLN A 47 36.46 10.00 10.47
N ASP A 48 35.83 10.53 11.52
CA ASP A 48 36.48 10.81 12.81
C ASP A 48 36.66 9.55 13.70
N ASN A 49 36.18 8.38 13.26
CA ASN A 49 36.31 7.11 13.99
C ASN A 49 37.05 6.03 13.17
N GLU A 50 38.25 5.66 13.63
CA GLU A 50 39.08 4.62 13.00
C GLU A 50 38.39 3.24 12.89
N GLU A 51 37.42 2.92 13.76
CA GLU A 51 36.68 1.65 13.74
C GLU A 51 35.75 1.47 12.54
N TYR A 52 35.49 2.53 11.77
CA TYR A 52 34.64 2.52 10.56
C TYR A 52 35.43 2.77 9.26
N SER A 53 36.75 2.89 9.34
CA SER A 53 37.63 3.24 8.20
C SER A 53 37.46 2.32 6.97
N ALA A 54 37.20 1.03 7.16
CA ALA A 54 36.90 0.13 6.04
C ALA A 54 35.56 0.49 5.35
N PHE A 55 34.52 0.86 6.11
CA PHE A 55 33.25 1.29 5.51
C PHE A 55 33.40 2.66 4.83
N VAL A 56 34.20 3.58 5.38
CA VAL A 56 34.57 4.85 4.74
C VAL A 56 35.27 4.65 3.40
N ASP A 57 36.20 3.71 3.29
CA ASP A 57 36.87 3.41 2.02
C ASP A 57 35.94 2.73 1.01
N ALA A 58 34.99 1.91 1.45
CA ALA A 58 33.91 1.41 0.60
C ALA A 58 33.01 2.55 0.09
N LEU A 59 32.62 3.50 0.96
CA LEU A 59 31.83 4.69 0.60
C LEU A 59 32.55 5.58 -0.43
N LYS A 60 33.89 5.71 -0.36
CA LYS A 60 34.71 6.39 -1.39
C LYS A 60 34.60 5.67 -2.74
N THR A 61 34.84 4.37 -2.75
CA THR A 61 34.79 3.54 -3.98
C THR A 61 33.39 3.49 -4.61
N ALA A 62 32.34 3.49 -3.79
CA ALA A 62 30.96 3.61 -4.25
C ALA A 62 30.57 5.02 -4.76
N ASN A 63 31.40 6.04 -4.47
CA ASN A 63 31.10 7.46 -4.65
C ASN A 63 29.85 7.92 -3.86
N ALA A 64 29.72 7.41 -2.63
CA ALA A 64 28.61 7.68 -1.72
C ALA A 64 28.97 8.63 -0.55
N LEU A 65 30.26 8.93 -0.29
CA LEU A 65 30.61 9.95 0.71
C LEU A 65 29.97 11.33 0.45
N PRO A 66 29.98 11.91 -0.77
CA PRO A 66 29.42 13.25 -0.99
C PRO A 66 27.90 13.33 -0.76
N LEU A 67 27.19 12.19 -0.78
CA LEU A 67 25.79 12.09 -0.39
C LEU A 67 25.65 12.25 1.14
N LEU A 68 26.48 11.56 1.92
CA LEU A 68 26.47 11.62 3.38
C LEU A 68 27.07 12.92 3.96
N GLU A 69 27.64 13.77 3.10
CA GLU A 69 28.04 15.16 3.39
C GLU A 69 26.91 16.17 3.12
N SER A 70 25.90 15.83 2.30
CA SER A 70 24.82 16.76 1.95
C SER A 70 23.72 16.83 3.00
N TYR A 71 22.86 17.84 2.90
CA TYR A 71 21.56 17.83 3.56
C TYR A 71 20.77 16.57 3.13
N GLY A 72 19.99 16.03 4.07
CA GLY A 72 19.24 14.79 3.89
C GLY A 72 18.59 14.35 5.20
N ALA A 73 17.78 13.29 5.12
CA ALA A 73 17.28 12.51 6.25
C ALA A 73 17.79 11.06 6.14
N TYR A 74 19.10 10.87 6.27
CA TYR A 74 19.73 9.57 6.06
C TYR A 74 19.60 8.66 7.28
N THR A 75 19.30 7.37 7.07
CA THR A 75 19.54 6.31 8.06
C THR A 75 20.66 5.43 7.55
N CYS A 76 21.77 5.38 8.28
CA CYS A 76 22.99 4.67 7.88
C CYS A 76 23.29 3.52 8.86
N PHE A 77 23.26 2.28 8.37
CA PHE A 77 23.72 1.13 9.13
C PHE A 77 25.23 0.96 8.95
N VAL A 78 26.01 1.06 10.02
CA VAL A 78 27.47 1.18 9.96
C VAL A 78 28.14 -0.12 10.40
N PRO A 79 28.66 -0.96 9.49
CA PRO A 79 29.45 -2.12 9.86
C PRO A 79 30.84 -1.67 10.31
N ASN A 80 31.27 -2.12 11.50
CA ASN A 80 32.63 -1.88 11.96
C ASN A 80 33.67 -2.67 11.14
N ASN A 81 34.95 -2.34 11.31
CA ASN A 81 36.06 -2.99 10.59
C ASN A 81 36.10 -4.53 10.77
N ALA A 82 35.63 -5.07 11.91
CA ALA A 82 35.58 -6.51 12.14
C ALA A 82 34.43 -7.19 11.37
N ALA A 83 33.27 -6.54 11.27
CA ALA A 83 32.16 -6.94 10.42
C ALA A 83 32.58 -6.94 8.94
N MET A 84 33.15 -5.83 8.46
CA MET A 84 33.69 -5.69 7.10
C MET A 84 34.72 -6.78 6.76
N GLY A 85 35.69 -6.99 7.65
CA GLY A 85 36.73 -8.01 7.49
C GLY A 85 36.23 -9.46 7.64
N THR A 86 34.99 -9.68 8.09
CA THR A 86 34.33 -11.00 8.11
C THR A 86 33.58 -11.22 6.80
N TYR A 87 32.73 -10.27 6.40
CA TYR A 87 32.00 -10.28 5.14
C TYR A 87 32.91 -10.53 3.93
N VAL A 88 34.04 -9.81 3.82
CA VAL A 88 35.03 -9.98 2.74
C VAL A 88 35.58 -11.41 2.62
N LYS A 89 35.67 -12.15 3.74
CA LYS A 89 36.11 -13.55 3.75
C LYS A 89 34.97 -14.50 3.36
N GLU A 90 33.77 -14.23 3.84
CA GLU A 90 32.56 -15.01 3.53
C GLU A 90 32.21 -14.92 2.03
N GLN A 91 32.34 -13.74 1.44
CA GLN A 91 32.18 -13.51 -0.01
C GLN A 91 33.38 -13.97 -0.87
N GLY A 92 34.44 -14.52 -0.25
CA GLY A 92 35.56 -15.14 -0.97
C GLY A 92 36.59 -14.20 -1.60
N TYR A 93 36.52 -12.88 -1.38
CA TYR A 93 37.50 -11.91 -1.90
C TYR A 93 38.91 -12.05 -1.30
N GLY A 94 39.00 -12.61 -0.09
CA GLY A 94 40.27 -12.93 0.60
C GLY A 94 40.95 -11.74 1.27
N SER A 95 40.95 -10.55 0.66
CA SER A 95 41.38 -9.28 1.28
C SER A 95 40.41 -8.14 0.98
N PHE A 96 40.45 -7.08 1.80
CA PHE A 96 39.53 -5.95 1.66
C PHE A 96 39.85 -5.13 0.40
N GLU A 97 41.12 -5.03 0.04
CA GLU A 97 41.59 -4.38 -1.19
C GLU A 97 41.05 -5.08 -2.44
N HIS A 98 41.06 -6.43 -2.46
CA HIS A 98 40.47 -7.23 -3.53
C HIS A 98 38.94 -7.07 -3.64
N PHE A 99 38.26 -6.78 -2.53
CA PHE A 99 36.84 -6.41 -2.54
C PHE A 99 36.65 -4.99 -3.12
N LEU A 100 37.49 -4.02 -2.75
CA LEU A 100 37.44 -2.66 -3.30
C LEU A 100 37.68 -2.59 -4.83
N ASP A 101 38.45 -3.52 -5.39
CA ASP A 101 38.59 -3.66 -6.86
C ASP A 101 37.26 -4.00 -7.57
N SER A 102 36.27 -4.55 -6.84
CA SER A 102 34.95 -4.95 -7.37
C SER A 102 33.90 -3.86 -7.17
N VAL A 103 34.09 -2.73 -7.84
CA VAL A 103 33.31 -1.48 -7.66
C VAL A 103 31.79 -1.68 -7.63
N GLU A 104 31.24 -2.54 -8.49
CA GLU A 104 29.81 -2.84 -8.53
C GLU A 104 29.32 -3.52 -7.25
N ALA A 105 30.04 -4.53 -6.74
CA ALA A 105 29.72 -5.21 -5.49
C ALA A 105 29.91 -4.31 -4.26
N VAL A 106 30.91 -3.39 -4.32
CA VAL A 106 31.11 -2.37 -3.28
C VAL A 106 29.93 -1.40 -3.25
N LYS A 107 29.44 -0.95 -4.42
CA LYS A 107 28.24 -0.10 -4.52
C LYS A 107 27.01 -0.80 -4.00
N GLU A 108 26.79 -2.05 -4.39
CA GLU A 108 25.65 -2.83 -3.89
C GLU A 108 25.70 -2.93 -2.36
N MET A 109 26.81 -3.37 -1.79
CA MET A 109 26.99 -3.43 -0.33
C MET A 109 26.73 -2.05 0.31
N VAL A 110 27.34 -0.96 -0.18
CA VAL A 110 27.16 0.39 0.36
C VAL A 110 25.69 0.84 0.33
N PHE A 111 25.04 0.80 -0.83
CA PHE A 111 23.66 1.28 -0.96
C PHE A 111 22.64 0.38 -0.26
N TYR A 112 23.01 -0.87 0.07
CA TYR A 112 22.18 -1.75 0.91
C TYR A 112 22.06 -1.23 2.36
N HIS A 113 23.08 -0.51 2.86
CA HIS A 113 23.14 0.02 4.23
C HIS A 113 22.51 1.41 4.42
N LEU A 114 22.10 2.05 3.33
CA LEU A 114 21.63 3.44 3.33
C LEU A 114 20.14 3.49 3.03
N ILE A 115 19.38 4.20 3.87
CA ILE A 115 18.04 4.69 3.55
C ILE A 115 18.14 6.22 3.42
N ASP A 116 17.60 6.75 2.33
CA ASP A 116 17.36 8.18 2.14
C ASP A 116 15.89 8.46 2.46
N GLY A 117 15.62 8.93 3.68
CA GLY A 117 14.26 9.24 4.13
C GLY A 117 13.65 10.38 3.32
N GLU A 118 14.41 11.44 3.05
CA GLU A 118 13.92 12.64 2.38
C GLU A 118 13.48 12.34 0.94
N ALA A 119 14.24 11.53 0.19
CA ALA A 119 13.86 11.10 -1.15
C ALA A 119 12.58 10.22 -1.19
N ASN A 120 12.20 9.65 -0.05
CA ASN A 120 11.01 8.82 0.13
C ASN A 120 9.87 9.52 0.92
N ASP A 121 9.96 10.85 1.12
CA ASP A 121 9.02 11.65 1.90
C ASP A 121 8.85 11.17 3.36
N ALA A 122 9.92 10.61 3.94
CA ALA A 122 10.01 10.03 5.27
C ALA A 122 11.11 10.70 6.13
N GLY A 123 11.09 10.40 7.43
CA GLY A 123 12.12 10.86 8.38
C GLY A 123 13.28 9.87 8.56
N ASN A 124 14.16 10.18 9.51
CA ASN A 124 15.16 9.24 10.01
C ASN A 124 14.49 8.09 10.80
N TYR A 125 15.06 6.90 10.76
CA TYR A 125 14.57 5.76 11.54
C TYR A 125 15.42 5.54 12.80
N GLU A 126 14.92 5.99 13.95
CA GLU A 126 15.48 5.75 15.29
C GLU A 126 15.00 4.40 15.86
N THR A 127 15.76 3.79 16.79
CA THR A 127 15.41 2.48 17.38
C THR A 127 14.12 2.51 18.20
N ALA A 128 13.73 3.70 18.69
CA ALA A 128 12.45 3.93 19.36
C ALA A 128 11.23 3.86 18.41
N GLY A 129 11.44 4.02 17.09
CA GLY A 129 10.40 3.90 16.07
C GLY A 129 10.31 2.51 15.43
N PHE A 130 11.25 1.59 15.72
CA PHE A 130 11.24 0.26 15.13
C PHE A 130 10.10 -0.61 15.64
N THR A 131 9.50 -1.37 14.72
CA THR A 131 8.53 -2.43 14.98
C THR A 131 8.92 -3.66 14.18
N SER A 132 8.67 -4.86 14.71
CA SER A 132 9.10 -6.10 14.04
C SER A 132 8.37 -6.28 12.70
N GLY A 133 9.10 -6.26 11.60
CA GLY A 133 8.55 -6.13 10.25
C GLY A 133 9.50 -5.36 9.32
N ALA A 134 9.03 -5.00 8.12
CA ALA A 134 9.81 -4.13 7.24
C ALA A 134 9.79 -2.69 7.72
N ILE A 135 10.93 -1.99 7.61
CA ILE A 135 10.97 -0.53 7.62
C ILE A 135 10.13 -0.03 6.42
N ASP A 136 9.26 0.95 6.63
CA ASP A 136 8.29 1.40 5.60
C ASP A 136 8.96 1.94 4.33
N THR A 137 10.20 2.41 4.44
CA THR A 137 11.03 2.92 3.34
C THR A 137 12.07 1.89 2.89
N LYS A 138 12.26 1.78 1.57
CA LYS A 138 13.30 0.95 0.97
C LYS A 138 14.69 1.59 1.11
N ASN A 139 15.74 0.77 1.19
CA ASN A 139 17.12 1.25 1.06
C ASN A 139 17.41 1.79 -0.34
N MET A 140 18.59 2.37 -0.54
CA MET A 140 19.00 2.98 -1.81
C MET A 140 19.23 1.98 -2.97
N LEU A 141 19.03 0.67 -2.73
CA LEU A 141 18.91 -0.36 -3.78
C LEU A 141 17.45 -0.74 -4.11
N GLY A 142 16.46 -0.14 -3.48
CA GLY A 142 15.06 -0.49 -3.65
C GLY A 142 14.66 -1.80 -2.96
N ARG A 143 15.40 -2.24 -1.93
CA ARG A 143 15.09 -3.41 -1.10
C ARG A 143 14.55 -2.96 0.26
N TYR A 144 13.62 -3.72 0.84
CA TYR A 144 13.20 -3.48 2.22
C TYR A 144 14.26 -3.99 3.20
N LEU A 145 14.46 -3.26 4.30
CA LEU A 145 15.19 -3.73 5.47
C LEU A 145 14.18 -4.14 6.54
N TYR A 146 14.42 -5.26 7.21
CA TYR A 146 13.49 -5.82 8.18
C TYR A 146 14.07 -5.76 9.58
N THR A 147 13.32 -5.22 10.54
CA THR A 147 13.74 -5.16 11.94
C THR A 147 13.12 -6.31 12.74
N SER A 148 13.86 -6.82 13.71
CA SER A 148 13.40 -7.82 14.67
C SER A 148 14.17 -7.71 15.98
N ILE A 149 13.65 -8.31 17.05
CA ILE A 149 14.35 -8.38 18.34
C ILE A 149 15.24 -9.62 18.38
N ALA A 150 16.49 -9.46 18.85
CA ALA A 150 17.42 -10.56 19.01
C ALA A 150 16.85 -11.65 19.94
N PRO A 151 17.21 -12.94 19.77
CA PRO A 151 16.67 -14.04 20.60
C PRO A 151 16.92 -13.92 22.11
N ASP A 152 17.85 -13.08 22.54
CA ASP A 152 18.13 -12.77 23.95
C ASP A 152 17.31 -11.58 24.50
N GLY A 153 16.53 -10.90 23.66
CA GLY A 153 15.70 -9.75 24.01
C GLY A 153 16.46 -8.44 24.23
N THR A 154 17.77 -8.36 23.94
CA THR A 154 18.62 -7.23 24.38
C THR A 154 18.89 -6.16 23.32
N ALA A 155 18.64 -6.43 22.04
CA ALA A 155 18.93 -5.50 20.95
C ALA A 155 18.04 -5.73 19.72
N TRP A 156 17.90 -4.69 18.90
CA TRP A 156 17.36 -4.79 17.55
C TRP A 156 18.34 -5.48 16.60
N MET A 157 17.78 -6.19 15.62
CA MET A 157 18.49 -6.80 14.51
C MET A 157 17.90 -6.32 13.18
N ILE A 158 18.76 -6.21 12.17
CA ILE A 158 18.38 -5.93 10.78
C ILE A 158 18.53 -7.21 9.96
N ASN A 159 17.54 -7.48 9.11
CA ASN A 159 17.37 -8.66 8.26
C ASN A 159 17.57 -9.99 9.03
N ASN A 160 17.08 -10.05 10.28
CA ASN A 160 17.25 -11.18 11.20
C ASN A 160 18.71 -11.63 11.43
N SER A 161 19.71 -10.84 11.01
CA SER A 161 21.11 -11.29 10.94
C SER A 161 22.09 -10.37 11.64
N ALA A 162 22.02 -9.05 11.41
CA ALA A 162 22.98 -8.07 11.94
C ALA A 162 22.40 -7.37 13.18
N ARG A 163 23.08 -7.44 14.32
CA ARG A 163 22.65 -6.77 15.56
C ARG A 163 23.09 -5.32 15.56
N ILE A 164 22.21 -4.40 15.95
CA ILE A 164 22.58 -3.02 16.28
C ILE A 164 23.30 -3.06 17.65
N VAL A 165 24.60 -2.76 17.64
CA VAL A 165 25.45 -2.74 18.85
C VAL A 165 25.58 -1.35 19.46
N SER A 166 25.35 -0.29 18.68
CA SER A 166 25.22 1.09 19.14
C SER A 166 24.32 1.86 18.18
N GLY A 167 23.07 2.09 18.58
CA GLY A 167 22.09 2.80 17.77
C GLY A 167 21.98 4.29 18.10
N ASP A 168 21.14 4.98 17.34
CA ASP A 168 20.66 6.36 17.62
C ASP A 168 21.77 7.42 17.73
N HIS A 169 22.82 7.31 16.91
CA HIS A 169 23.78 8.38 16.72
C HIS A 169 23.15 9.50 15.88
N MET A 170 22.52 10.46 16.55
CA MET A 170 21.79 11.58 15.92
C MET A 170 22.74 12.63 15.36
N LEU A 171 22.64 12.90 14.07
CA LEU A 171 23.54 13.74 13.28
C LEU A 171 22.74 14.77 12.47
N VAL A 172 23.39 15.82 11.96
CA VAL A 172 22.68 16.97 11.38
C VAL A 172 21.93 16.69 10.07
N ASN A 173 22.26 15.58 9.41
CA ASN A 173 21.65 15.10 8.16
C ASN A 173 21.19 13.64 8.23
N GLY A 174 21.05 13.06 9.43
CA GLY A 174 20.69 11.65 9.55
C GLY A 174 20.84 11.04 10.95
N VAL A 175 20.74 9.71 10.98
CA VAL A 175 21.05 8.86 12.13
C VAL A 175 21.96 7.72 11.69
N ALA A 176 22.95 7.37 12.51
CA ALA A 176 23.80 6.21 12.30
C ALA A 176 23.54 5.11 13.36
N HIS A 177 23.52 3.85 12.90
CA HIS A 177 23.34 2.65 13.73
C HIS A 177 24.47 1.67 13.48
N VAL A 178 25.37 1.50 14.45
CA VAL A 178 26.51 0.58 14.33
C VAL A 178 26.03 -0.86 14.42
N VAL A 179 26.43 -1.70 13.46
CA VAL A 179 26.03 -3.11 13.34
C VAL A 179 27.22 -4.07 13.41
N ASP A 180 26.99 -5.27 13.97
CA ASP A 180 28.01 -6.31 14.14
C ASP A 180 28.29 -7.16 12.88
N LYS A 181 27.48 -6.99 11.83
CA LYS A 181 27.64 -7.61 10.52
C LYS A 181 27.33 -6.62 9.41
N VAL A 182 27.94 -6.85 8.25
CA VAL A 182 27.57 -6.20 6.98
C VAL A 182 26.17 -6.69 6.58
N LEU A 183 25.27 -5.75 6.28
CA LEU A 183 23.98 -6.04 5.68
C LEU A 183 24.19 -6.50 4.24
N ALA A 184 23.76 -7.73 3.96
CA ALA A 184 23.69 -8.27 2.61
C ALA A 184 22.28 -8.84 2.42
N GLY A 185 21.64 -8.47 1.31
CA GLY A 185 20.39 -9.09 0.89
C GLY A 185 20.64 -10.42 0.19
N ASN A 186 19.65 -11.29 0.22
CA ASN A 186 19.61 -12.41 -0.71
C ASN A 186 19.39 -11.91 -2.14
N THR A 187 20.18 -12.40 -3.10
CA THR A 187 20.11 -12.04 -4.52
C THR A 187 19.44 -13.11 -5.38
N ASP A 188 19.07 -14.27 -4.80
CA ASP A 188 18.28 -15.29 -5.48
C ASP A 188 16.89 -14.75 -5.86
N LEU A 189 16.34 -15.27 -6.95
CA LEU A 189 14.92 -15.12 -7.27
C LEU A 189 14.09 -15.92 -6.26
N LEU A 190 12.87 -15.48 -5.98
CA LEU A 190 11.96 -16.15 -5.05
C LEU A 190 11.82 -17.68 -5.28
N PRO A 191 11.61 -18.19 -6.52
CA PRO A 191 11.52 -19.64 -6.74
C PRO A 191 12.84 -20.38 -6.49
N ASP A 192 13.99 -19.75 -6.72
CA ASP A 192 15.29 -20.37 -6.45
C ASP A 192 15.56 -20.42 -4.94
N TYR A 193 15.21 -19.35 -4.22
CA TYR A 193 15.41 -19.30 -2.77
C TYR A 193 14.52 -20.29 -2.01
N ILE A 194 13.29 -20.54 -2.47
CA ILE A 194 12.42 -21.61 -1.94
C ILE A 194 13.10 -22.99 -2.03
N GLU A 195 13.95 -23.21 -3.06
CA GLU A 195 14.68 -24.46 -3.26
C GLU A 195 16.00 -24.53 -2.47
N THR A 196 16.62 -23.40 -2.10
CA THR A 196 17.96 -23.35 -1.49
C THR A 196 17.97 -23.05 0.01
N GLU A 197 16.97 -22.34 0.54
CA GLU A 197 16.90 -21.89 1.93
C GLU A 197 16.81 -23.07 2.92
N GLY A 198 16.11 -24.14 2.52
CA GLY A 198 16.13 -25.43 3.20
C GLY A 198 14.94 -25.72 4.13
N HIS A 199 14.06 -24.75 4.41
CA HIS A 199 12.81 -25.01 5.15
C HIS A 199 11.58 -25.30 4.27
N PHE A 200 11.67 -25.11 2.96
CA PHE A 200 10.54 -25.21 2.01
C PHE A 200 10.79 -26.19 0.84
N ASN A 201 11.62 -27.22 1.04
CA ASN A 201 12.09 -28.09 -0.05
C ASN A 201 10.93 -28.75 -0.82
N LEU A 202 9.86 -29.13 -0.11
CA LEU A 202 8.70 -29.76 -0.74
C LEU A 202 7.89 -28.78 -1.59
N TYR A 203 7.87 -27.50 -1.24
CA TYR A 203 7.34 -26.45 -2.12
C TYR A 203 8.22 -26.24 -3.35
N GLY A 204 9.54 -26.34 -3.23
CA GLY A 204 10.44 -26.36 -4.39
C GLY A 204 10.13 -27.49 -5.38
N ASP A 205 9.92 -28.71 -4.89
CA ASP A 205 9.45 -29.85 -5.70
C ASP A 205 8.08 -29.57 -6.36
N ALA A 206 7.14 -28.99 -5.61
CA ALA A 206 5.79 -28.70 -6.10
C ALA A 206 5.74 -27.57 -7.12
N LEU A 207 6.58 -26.52 -6.99
CA LEU A 207 6.73 -25.43 -7.95
C LEU A 207 7.24 -25.93 -9.31
N ARG A 208 8.17 -26.90 -9.30
CA ARG A 208 8.66 -27.58 -10.51
C ARG A 208 7.59 -28.45 -11.15
N ALA A 209 6.90 -29.28 -10.35
CA ALA A 209 5.88 -30.19 -10.85
C ALA A 209 4.66 -29.47 -11.45
N THR A 210 4.30 -28.31 -10.90
CA THR A 210 3.13 -27.53 -11.36
C THR A 210 3.46 -26.48 -12.42
N GLY A 211 4.74 -26.30 -12.77
CA GLY A 211 5.21 -25.22 -13.64
C GLY A 211 4.89 -23.82 -13.10
N TRP A 212 4.66 -23.66 -11.79
CA TRP A 212 4.56 -22.32 -11.18
C TRP A 212 5.93 -21.66 -11.08
N ARG A 213 7.01 -22.44 -10.96
CA ARG A 213 8.39 -21.93 -10.94
C ARG A 213 8.66 -20.93 -12.07
N ASP A 214 8.31 -21.27 -13.31
CA ASP A 214 8.53 -20.44 -14.50
C ASP A 214 7.72 -19.12 -14.47
N SER A 215 6.56 -19.13 -13.81
CA SER A 215 5.71 -17.94 -13.64
C SER A 215 6.26 -16.95 -12.61
N LEU A 216 7.22 -17.38 -11.79
CA LEU A 216 7.88 -16.60 -10.73
C LEU A 216 9.28 -16.10 -11.13
N LEU A 217 9.72 -16.34 -12.37
CA LEU A 217 11.03 -15.90 -12.88
C LEU A 217 11.04 -14.48 -13.46
N GLN A 218 9.87 -13.86 -13.67
CA GLN A 218 9.82 -12.51 -14.22
C GLN A 218 10.28 -11.49 -13.17
N ILE A 219 11.02 -10.48 -13.61
CA ILE A 219 11.53 -9.40 -12.74
C ILE A 219 11.06 -8.04 -13.25
N ASP A 220 11.03 -7.83 -14.56
CA ASP A 220 10.52 -6.64 -15.21
C ASP A 220 10.03 -6.93 -16.64
N ASP A 221 9.40 -5.92 -17.24
CA ASP A 221 9.08 -5.84 -18.65
C ASP A 221 10.11 -4.94 -19.34
N GLU A 222 11.21 -5.52 -19.83
CA GLU A 222 12.29 -4.82 -20.55
C GLU A 222 11.79 -3.98 -21.76
N HIS A 223 10.57 -4.23 -22.24
CA HIS A 223 9.97 -3.52 -23.37
C HIS A 223 9.10 -2.32 -22.96
N TYR A 224 8.82 -2.16 -21.66
CA TYR A 224 8.06 -1.01 -21.17
C TYR A 224 8.91 0.27 -21.24
N VAL A 225 8.43 1.25 -22.00
CA VAL A 225 9.03 2.58 -22.10
C VAL A 225 8.03 3.60 -21.59
N ALA A 226 8.37 4.25 -20.47
CA ALA A 226 7.52 5.27 -19.86
C ALA A 226 7.23 6.42 -20.86
N PRO A 227 5.95 6.79 -21.07
CA PRO A 227 5.60 7.95 -21.89
C PRO A 227 6.22 9.25 -21.35
N VAL A 228 6.69 10.12 -22.25
CA VAL A 228 7.30 11.41 -21.89
C VAL A 228 6.36 12.61 -22.08
N THR A 229 5.23 12.41 -22.74
CA THR A 229 4.25 13.45 -23.05
C THR A 229 3.00 13.22 -22.20
N LYS A 230 2.77 14.10 -21.22
CA LYS A 230 1.55 14.08 -20.40
C LYS A 230 0.33 14.56 -21.21
N PRO A 231 -0.91 14.12 -20.88
CA PRO A 231 -2.11 14.57 -21.56
C PRO A 231 -2.28 16.08 -21.42
N ALA A 232 -2.35 16.80 -22.56
CA ALA A 232 -2.47 18.27 -22.58
C ALA A 232 -3.81 18.80 -22.03
N THR A 233 -4.75 17.89 -21.79
CA THR A 233 -6.09 18.13 -21.25
C THR A 233 -6.18 17.91 -19.75
N ASP A 234 -5.15 17.34 -19.10
CA ASP A 234 -5.14 17.13 -17.65
C ASP A 234 -4.87 18.46 -16.90
N PRO A 235 -5.86 19.01 -16.16
CA PRO A 235 -5.68 20.24 -15.40
C PRO A 235 -4.67 20.11 -14.25
N TYR A 236 -4.29 18.88 -13.87
CA TYR A 236 -3.38 18.58 -12.77
C TYR A 236 -2.11 17.86 -13.24
N SER A 237 -1.72 17.99 -14.51
CA SER A 237 -0.54 17.32 -15.09
C SER A 237 0.80 17.60 -14.39
N SER A 238 0.90 18.64 -13.56
CA SER A 238 2.10 18.88 -12.73
C SER A 238 2.23 17.93 -11.55
N THR A 239 1.15 17.27 -11.09
CA THR A 239 1.17 16.42 -9.87
C THR A 239 1.30 14.92 -10.16
N ALA A 240 1.14 14.49 -11.42
CA ALA A 240 1.19 13.08 -11.81
C ALA A 240 2.43 12.73 -12.65
N GLU A 241 3.08 11.60 -12.38
CA GLU A 241 4.18 11.05 -13.18
C GLU A 241 3.75 9.81 -13.99
N TYR A 242 4.57 9.39 -14.96
CA TYR A 242 4.42 8.05 -15.53
C TYR A 242 5.28 7.06 -14.71
N PRO A 243 4.82 5.81 -14.48
CA PRO A 243 5.62 4.78 -13.84
C PRO A 243 6.94 4.59 -14.59
N LYS A 244 8.05 4.55 -13.87
CA LYS A 244 9.41 4.52 -14.46
C LYS A 244 9.79 3.15 -15.03
N ALA A 245 9.18 2.10 -14.49
CA ALA A 245 9.38 0.71 -14.88
C ALA A 245 8.07 -0.08 -14.74
N ARG A 246 8.09 -1.33 -15.17
CA ARG A 246 7.01 -2.30 -14.95
C ARG A 246 7.62 -3.60 -14.42
N ASN A 247 7.84 -3.62 -13.12
CA ASN A 247 8.39 -4.72 -12.36
C ASN A 247 7.33 -5.79 -12.06
N PHE A 248 7.77 -7.05 -12.07
CA PHE A 248 7.03 -8.18 -11.54
C PHE A 248 7.61 -8.55 -10.17
N ARG A 249 6.76 -8.66 -9.15
CA ARG A 249 7.15 -9.03 -7.79
C ARG A 249 6.12 -9.98 -7.18
N TYR A 250 6.54 -10.84 -6.27
CA TYR A 250 5.71 -11.92 -5.72
C TYR A 250 5.77 -12.01 -4.20
N THR A 251 4.76 -12.64 -3.61
CA THR A 251 4.80 -13.11 -2.22
C THR A 251 4.51 -14.60 -2.21
N ALA A 252 5.28 -15.36 -1.44
CA ALA A 252 4.99 -16.76 -1.16
C ALA A 252 4.61 -16.91 0.33
N LEU A 253 3.40 -17.38 0.59
CA LEU A 253 2.89 -17.68 1.93
C LEU A 253 2.98 -19.19 2.13
N LEU A 254 4.06 -19.70 2.70
CA LEU A 254 4.40 -21.13 2.66
C LEU A 254 4.45 -21.77 4.04
N GLU A 255 3.93 -22.98 4.20
CA GLU A 255 4.27 -23.80 5.36
C GLU A 255 5.68 -24.38 5.21
N THR A 256 6.44 -24.42 6.29
CA THR A 256 7.72 -25.15 6.30
C THR A 256 7.47 -26.65 6.18
N ASP A 257 8.46 -27.42 5.71
CA ASP A 257 8.41 -28.88 5.62
C ASP A 257 8.03 -29.55 6.97
N SER A 258 8.33 -28.89 8.10
CA SER A 258 7.92 -29.33 9.44
C SER A 258 6.42 -29.15 9.70
N VAL A 259 5.84 -28.02 9.30
CA VAL A 259 4.39 -27.74 9.41
C VAL A 259 3.60 -28.63 8.44
N LEU A 260 4.10 -28.85 7.22
CA LEU A 260 3.57 -29.84 6.28
C LEU A 260 3.57 -31.25 6.89
N ALA A 261 4.69 -31.69 7.47
CA ALA A 261 4.82 -33.01 8.07
C ALA A 261 3.91 -33.24 9.29
N LEU A 262 3.67 -32.21 10.11
CA LEU A 262 2.68 -32.25 11.20
C LEU A 262 1.27 -32.51 10.68
N ASN A 263 0.92 -31.98 9.51
CA ASN A 263 -0.37 -32.18 8.83
C ASN A 263 -0.41 -33.44 7.94
N GLY A 264 0.63 -34.28 8.01
CA GLY A 264 0.69 -35.56 7.29
C GLY A 264 1.35 -35.49 5.90
N ILE A 265 1.74 -34.31 5.43
CA ILE A 265 2.33 -34.08 4.12
C ILE A 265 3.86 -34.21 4.23
N ARG A 266 4.45 -35.31 3.75
CA ARG A 266 5.92 -35.56 3.82
C ARG A 266 6.59 -35.75 2.47
N THR A 267 5.79 -35.91 1.42
CA THR A 267 6.23 -36.16 0.05
C THR A 267 5.32 -35.43 -0.91
N LEU A 268 5.76 -35.29 -2.17
CA LEU A 268 4.95 -34.65 -3.21
C LEU A 268 3.65 -35.42 -3.50
N ASP A 269 3.67 -36.75 -3.34
CA ASP A 269 2.46 -37.57 -3.45
C ASP A 269 1.49 -37.35 -2.28
N ASP A 270 1.98 -37.15 -1.05
CA ASP A 270 1.10 -36.76 0.07
C ASP A 270 0.47 -35.38 -0.19
N MET A 271 1.22 -34.44 -0.78
CA MET A 271 0.71 -33.10 -1.13
C MET A 271 -0.36 -33.19 -2.23
N ARG A 272 -0.16 -34.02 -3.26
CA ARG A 272 -1.18 -34.32 -4.29
C ARG A 272 -2.46 -34.88 -3.66
N GLU A 273 -2.34 -35.87 -2.78
CA GLU A 273 -3.50 -36.49 -2.10
C GLU A 273 -4.17 -35.57 -1.06
N TYR A 274 -3.43 -34.61 -0.49
CA TYR A 274 -4.00 -33.56 0.36
C TYR A 274 -4.79 -32.55 -0.48
N ALA A 275 -4.19 -32.06 -1.58
CA ALA A 275 -4.79 -31.07 -2.46
C ALA A 275 -6.12 -31.54 -3.07
N LYS A 276 -6.23 -32.82 -3.44
CA LYS A 276 -7.47 -33.43 -3.96
C LYS A 276 -8.68 -33.31 -3.01
N ARG A 277 -8.47 -33.09 -1.72
CA ARG A 277 -9.53 -32.94 -0.71
C ARG A 277 -10.26 -31.59 -0.84
N PHE A 278 -9.54 -30.55 -1.26
CA PHE A 278 -10.05 -29.18 -1.40
C PHE A 278 -10.34 -28.82 -2.86
N TYR A 279 -9.62 -29.42 -3.80
CA TYR A 279 -9.75 -29.21 -5.24
C TYR A 279 -10.11 -30.51 -5.98
N PRO A 280 -11.24 -31.18 -5.65
CA PRO A 280 -11.57 -32.49 -6.22
C PRO A 280 -11.84 -32.45 -7.73
N GLU A 281 -12.30 -31.31 -8.27
CA GLU A 281 -12.48 -31.18 -9.73
C GLU A 281 -11.14 -31.18 -10.49
N GLY A 282 -10.04 -30.88 -9.79
CA GLY A 282 -8.68 -30.87 -10.33
C GLY A 282 -7.99 -32.24 -10.38
N ALA A 283 -8.62 -33.30 -9.85
CA ALA A 283 -7.92 -34.55 -9.50
C ALA A 283 -7.42 -35.38 -10.70
N ASP A 284 -8.05 -35.22 -11.87
CA ASP A 284 -7.74 -35.96 -13.10
C ASP A 284 -6.83 -35.18 -14.08
N PHE A 285 -6.48 -33.92 -13.77
CA PHE A 285 -5.59 -33.11 -14.60
C PHE A 285 -4.10 -33.37 -14.25
N PRO A 286 -3.17 -33.28 -15.22
CA PRO A 286 -1.74 -33.35 -14.95
C PRO A 286 -1.28 -32.12 -14.15
N ASP A 287 -0.23 -32.27 -13.34
CA ASP A 287 0.22 -31.24 -12.39
C ASP A 287 0.51 -29.89 -13.07
N GLU A 288 1.02 -29.86 -14.30
CA GLU A 288 1.33 -28.63 -15.03
C GLU A 288 0.08 -27.84 -15.47
N ASP A 289 -1.10 -28.48 -15.55
CA ASP A 289 -2.36 -27.80 -15.82
C ASP A 289 -2.77 -26.98 -14.60
N LYS A 290 -3.02 -25.68 -14.79
CA LYS A 290 -3.37 -24.76 -13.69
C LYS A 290 -4.70 -25.05 -13.01
N ARG A 291 -5.49 -25.99 -13.56
CA ARG A 291 -6.73 -26.52 -12.97
C ARG A 291 -6.52 -27.80 -12.15
N SER A 292 -5.31 -28.38 -12.15
CA SER A 292 -5.04 -29.59 -11.37
C SER A 292 -5.07 -29.31 -9.87
N SER A 293 -5.38 -30.33 -9.06
CA SER A 293 -5.49 -30.15 -7.61
C SER A 293 -4.19 -29.60 -7.01
N LEU A 294 -3.03 -30.14 -7.43
CA LEU A 294 -1.73 -29.68 -6.94
C LEU A 294 -1.42 -28.26 -7.41
N SER A 295 -1.72 -27.92 -8.67
CA SER A 295 -1.45 -26.58 -9.21
C SER A 295 -2.33 -25.51 -8.56
N LEU A 296 -3.60 -25.82 -8.27
CA LEU A 296 -4.49 -24.94 -7.51
C LEU A 296 -4.02 -24.78 -6.07
N PHE A 297 -3.62 -25.87 -5.40
CA PHE A 297 -3.07 -25.81 -4.03
C PHE A 297 -1.82 -24.92 -3.98
N VAL A 298 -0.80 -25.21 -4.79
CA VAL A 298 0.45 -24.41 -4.82
C VAL A 298 0.18 -22.97 -5.25
N GLY A 299 -0.64 -22.75 -6.28
CA GLY A 299 -0.99 -21.42 -6.77
C GLY A 299 -1.75 -20.56 -5.76
N TYR A 300 -2.44 -21.18 -4.80
CA TYR A 300 -3.13 -20.48 -3.71
C TYR A 300 -2.16 -19.86 -2.70
N HIS A 301 -0.94 -20.39 -2.59
CA HIS A 301 0.10 -19.91 -1.68
C HIS A 301 0.98 -18.79 -2.31
N LEU A 302 0.71 -18.42 -3.56
CA LEU A 302 1.49 -17.45 -4.32
C LEU A 302 0.64 -16.21 -4.64
N LEU A 303 1.17 -15.02 -4.38
CA LEU A 303 0.55 -13.75 -4.77
C LEU A 303 1.33 -13.10 -5.93
N PRO A 304 0.65 -12.48 -6.92
CA PRO A 304 1.29 -11.74 -8.02
C PRO A 304 1.83 -10.36 -7.59
N THR A 305 2.02 -10.15 -6.29
CA THR A 305 2.55 -8.91 -5.72
C THR A 305 3.41 -9.18 -4.48
N MET A 306 4.41 -8.33 -4.24
CA MET A 306 5.22 -8.35 -3.02
C MET A 306 4.55 -7.52 -1.92
N LEU A 307 4.29 -8.15 -0.78
CA LEU A 307 3.75 -7.54 0.42
C LEU A 307 4.61 -7.99 1.59
N THR A 308 5.24 -7.04 2.31
CA THR A 308 5.95 -7.36 3.55
C THR A 308 4.96 -7.77 4.66
N SER A 309 5.45 -8.33 5.78
CA SER A 309 4.55 -8.80 6.86
C SER A 309 3.60 -7.72 7.39
N ASN A 310 4.06 -6.47 7.43
CA ASN A 310 3.29 -5.27 7.83
C ASN A 310 2.44 -4.65 6.70
N GLN A 311 2.53 -5.16 5.46
CA GLN A 311 1.73 -4.71 4.31
C GLN A 311 0.60 -5.69 3.94
N LEU A 312 0.60 -6.91 4.46
CA LEU A 312 -0.47 -7.90 4.25
C LEU A 312 -1.85 -7.42 4.71
N VAL A 313 -1.89 -6.54 5.72
CA VAL A 313 -3.11 -5.83 6.12
C VAL A 313 -2.84 -4.33 6.00
N ASN A 314 -3.39 -3.69 4.98
CA ASN A 314 -3.22 -2.25 4.77
C ASN A 314 -4.17 -1.45 5.66
N THR A 315 -3.66 -0.44 6.37
CA THR A 315 -4.48 0.59 7.05
C THR A 315 -4.27 2.01 6.55
N ARG A 316 -3.07 2.43 6.14
CA ARG A 316 -2.82 3.85 5.76
C ARG A 316 -3.50 4.88 6.68
N ASN A 317 -3.26 4.78 7.99
CA ASN A 317 -3.87 5.66 9.00
C ASN A 317 -5.41 5.56 9.13
N TYR A 318 -6.00 4.39 8.82
CA TYR A 318 -7.40 4.02 9.08
C TYR A 318 -7.79 3.93 10.55
N ALA A 319 -6.85 4.09 11.47
CA ALA A 319 -7.04 3.87 12.90
C ALA A 319 -8.14 4.77 13.49
N PHE A 320 -9.38 4.29 13.43
CA PHE A 320 -10.52 4.86 14.12
C PHE A 320 -10.44 4.49 15.60
N THR A 321 -10.79 5.44 16.48
CA THR A 321 -11.10 5.16 17.88
C THR A 321 -12.49 5.72 18.15
N HIS A 322 -13.49 4.84 18.24
CA HIS A 322 -14.86 5.24 18.49
C HIS A 322 -15.05 5.54 19.98
N THR A 323 -15.30 6.79 20.34
CA THR A 323 -15.92 7.14 21.62
C THR A 323 -17.41 7.34 21.40
N TRP A 324 -18.17 6.30 21.75
CA TRP A 324 -19.62 6.32 21.79
C TRP A 324 -20.11 7.15 22.99
N MET A 325 -21.32 7.73 22.88
CA MET A 325 -21.90 8.52 23.96
C MET A 325 -22.53 7.68 25.08
N ASP A 326 -22.63 6.37 24.89
CA ASP A 326 -23.19 5.40 25.81
C ASP A 326 -22.11 4.37 26.17
N GLU A 327 -21.59 4.47 27.40
CA GLU A 327 -20.57 3.55 27.94
C GLU A 327 -21.12 2.14 28.20
N ASP A 328 -22.43 1.98 28.41
CA ASP A 328 -23.05 0.66 28.60
C ASP A 328 -23.22 -0.03 27.23
N TRP A 329 -23.66 0.69 26.20
CA TRP A 329 -23.75 0.18 24.82
C TRP A 329 -22.36 -0.18 24.25
N LEU A 330 -21.32 0.62 24.53
CA LEU A 330 -19.92 0.29 24.26
C LEU A 330 -19.58 -1.11 24.82
N ASN A 331 -19.69 -1.30 26.14
CA ASN A 331 -19.30 -2.56 26.78
C ASN A 331 -20.10 -3.78 26.29
N ASP A 332 -21.35 -3.58 25.88
CA ASP A 332 -22.27 -4.65 25.51
C ASP A 332 -22.32 -4.93 23.98
N LYS A 333 -21.77 -4.05 23.14
CA LYS A 333 -21.85 -4.13 21.66
C LYS A 333 -20.53 -3.86 20.92
N PHE A 334 -19.71 -2.88 21.34
CA PHE A 334 -18.50 -2.47 20.60
C PHE A 334 -17.31 -2.12 21.51
N ARG A 335 -16.23 -2.89 21.40
CA ARG A 335 -15.01 -2.71 22.20
C ARG A 335 -14.09 -1.63 21.63
N ASP A 336 -13.46 -0.86 22.51
CA ASP A 336 -12.44 0.13 22.16
C ASP A 336 -11.16 -0.56 21.62
N GLY A 337 -10.79 -0.23 20.39
CA GLY A 337 -9.69 -0.86 19.67
C GLY A 337 -9.46 -0.24 18.29
N LYS A 338 -8.25 -0.42 17.76
CA LYS A 338 -7.90 -0.06 16.38
C LYS A 338 -8.08 -1.29 15.51
N PHE A 339 -9.18 -1.30 14.77
CA PHE A 339 -9.50 -2.37 13.83
C PHE A 339 -8.90 -2.07 12.47
N TRP A 340 -8.38 -3.09 11.81
CA TRP A 340 -7.88 -3.01 10.45
C TRP A 340 -8.97 -3.67 9.60
N LEU A 341 -9.45 -2.99 8.55
CA LEU A 341 -10.49 -3.59 7.72
C LEU A 341 -9.93 -4.87 7.10
N GLU A 342 -10.77 -5.90 7.01
CA GLU A 342 -10.36 -7.16 6.38
C GLU A 342 -9.88 -6.91 4.95
N GLN A 343 -8.71 -7.45 4.63
CA GLN A 343 -8.13 -7.34 3.30
C GLN A 343 -8.36 -8.64 2.53
N TYR A 344 -8.41 -8.51 1.21
CA TYR A 344 -8.65 -9.62 0.29
C TYR A 344 -7.44 -9.75 -0.63
N LEU A 345 -6.67 -10.82 -0.45
CA LEU A 345 -5.51 -11.10 -1.29
C LEU A 345 -5.95 -12.02 -2.44
N ILE A 346 -5.56 -11.67 -3.66
CA ILE A 346 -5.90 -12.43 -4.88
C ILE A 346 -4.67 -13.26 -5.26
N PRO A 347 -4.64 -14.57 -4.99
CA PRO A 347 -3.52 -15.43 -5.31
C PRO A 347 -3.44 -15.75 -6.81
N MET A 348 -2.37 -16.43 -7.21
CA MET A 348 -2.13 -16.86 -8.60
C MET A 348 -3.04 -18.02 -9.04
N ALA A 349 -3.61 -18.77 -8.10
CA ALA A 349 -4.71 -19.69 -8.38
C ALA A 349 -5.99 -18.92 -8.74
N GLU A 350 -6.42 -19.04 -10.00
CA GLU A 350 -7.62 -18.39 -10.50
C GLU A 350 -8.88 -18.79 -9.72
N GLN A 351 -9.89 -17.89 -9.69
CA GLN A 351 -11.18 -18.11 -9.01
C GLN A 351 -11.07 -18.47 -7.52
N SER A 352 -10.05 -17.94 -6.84
CA SER A 352 -9.86 -18.07 -5.40
C SER A 352 -9.45 -16.73 -4.76
N VAL A 353 -9.60 -16.61 -3.45
CA VAL A 353 -9.26 -15.42 -2.66
C VAL A 353 -8.81 -15.86 -1.27
N ILE A 354 -7.92 -15.09 -0.65
CA ILE A 354 -7.53 -15.24 0.76
C ILE A 354 -8.13 -14.06 1.51
N THR A 355 -8.87 -14.32 2.59
CA THR A 355 -9.29 -13.27 3.52
C THR A 355 -8.24 -13.12 4.60
N VAL A 356 -7.74 -11.91 4.85
CA VAL A 356 -6.76 -11.66 5.91
C VAL A 356 -7.24 -10.54 6.84
N GLN A 357 -7.10 -10.75 8.15
CA GLN A 357 -7.47 -9.78 9.18
C GLN A 357 -6.34 -9.59 10.19
N ALA A 358 -6.26 -8.39 10.77
CA ALA A 358 -5.43 -8.08 11.93
C ALA A 358 -6.17 -7.02 12.77
N PHE A 359 -5.82 -6.93 14.06
CA PHE A 359 -6.39 -5.93 14.95
C PHE A 359 -5.37 -5.49 16.01
N THR A 360 -5.70 -4.42 16.73
CA THR A 360 -4.90 -3.93 17.86
C THR A 360 -5.84 -3.49 18.97
N TRP A 361 -5.84 -4.22 20.09
CA TRP A 361 -6.72 -3.95 21.23
C TRP A 361 -6.12 -2.86 22.13
N GLY A 362 -6.81 -1.74 22.32
CA GLY A 362 -6.38 -0.66 23.21
C GLY A 362 -4.90 -0.25 23.04
N SER A 363 -4.08 -0.53 24.06
CA SER A 363 -2.63 -0.28 24.09
C SER A 363 -1.78 -1.55 23.94
N GLU A 364 -2.36 -2.67 23.50
CA GLU A 364 -1.64 -3.91 23.22
C GLU A 364 -0.87 -3.83 21.89
N ASN A 365 0.01 -4.79 21.64
CA ASN A 365 0.72 -4.90 20.37
C ASN A 365 -0.26 -5.25 19.23
N ALA A 366 0.06 -4.85 18.00
CA ALA A 366 -0.71 -5.31 16.84
C ALA A 366 -0.63 -6.84 16.70
N GLN A 367 -1.76 -7.49 16.46
CA GLN A 367 -1.78 -8.91 16.15
C GLN A 367 -1.14 -9.17 14.78
N LYS A 368 -0.49 -10.32 14.64
CA LYS A 368 -0.06 -10.82 13.33
C LYS A 368 -1.27 -11.04 12.39
N PRO A 369 -1.09 -10.94 11.07
CA PRO A 369 -2.14 -11.28 10.11
C PRO A 369 -2.67 -12.70 10.30
N ILE A 370 -3.99 -12.86 10.35
CA ILE A 370 -4.71 -14.15 10.40
C ILE A 370 -5.36 -14.41 9.05
N PHE A 371 -5.20 -15.61 8.50
CA PHE A 371 -5.69 -16.00 7.18
C PHE A 371 -6.90 -16.94 7.25
N ASN A 372 -7.85 -16.73 6.34
CA ASN A 372 -9.02 -17.59 6.08
C ASN A 372 -9.82 -17.99 7.33
N ASP A 373 -9.97 -17.06 8.27
CA ASP A 373 -10.60 -17.32 9.56
C ASP A 373 -12.05 -16.82 9.64
N GLU A 374 -12.87 -17.53 10.41
CA GLU A 374 -14.31 -17.23 10.54
C GLU A 374 -14.66 -16.41 11.79
N ARG A 375 -13.69 -16.14 12.65
CA ARG A 375 -13.88 -15.31 13.84
C ARG A 375 -13.98 -13.86 13.41
N ASN A 376 -15.15 -13.27 13.62
CA ASN A 376 -15.35 -11.83 13.47
C ASN A 376 -14.51 -11.10 14.53
N CYS A 377 -13.50 -10.32 14.10
CA CYS A 377 -12.65 -9.54 15.02
C CYS A 377 -13.41 -8.50 15.86
N TYR A 378 -14.65 -8.15 15.48
CA TYR A 378 -15.54 -7.28 16.26
C TYR A 378 -16.38 -8.02 17.33
N ASP A 379 -16.40 -9.35 17.35
CA ASP A 379 -17.19 -10.12 18.33
C ASP A 379 -16.52 -10.07 19.72
N PRO A 380 -17.23 -9.58 20.77
CA PRO A 380 -16.65 -9.36 22.10
C PRO A 380 -16.29 -10.66 22.86
N ARG A 381 -16.40 -11.84 22.25
CA ARG A 381 -15.90 -13.11 22.79
C ARG A 381 -14.44 -13.39 22.43
N TYR A 382 -13.89 -12.73 21.42
CA TYR A 382 -12.46 -12.77 21.10
C TYR A 382 -11.79 -11.60 21.83
N THR A 383 -10.93 -11.94 22.79
CA THR A 383 -10.42 -11.03 23.83
C THR A 383 -8.99 -11.31 24.28
N ASN A 384 -8.34 -12.37 23.80
CA ASN A 384 -7.01 -12.78 24.26
C ASN A 384 -6.09 -13.10 23.09
N MET A 385 -5.23 -12.13 22.74
CA MET A 385 -4.29 -12.25 21.63
C MET A 385 -3.30 -13.42 21.72
N THR A 386 -3.11 -14.04 22.89
CA THR A 386 -2.17 -15.16 23.04
C THR A 386 -2.83 -16.51 22.84
N GLU A 387 -4.05 -16.70 23.38
CA GLU A 387 -4.79 -17.97 23.25
C GLU A 387 -5.45 -18.13 21.87
N GLU A 388 -5.73 -17.02 21.17
CA GLU A 388 -6.38 -17.01 19.85
C GLU A 388 -5.43 -17.21 18.66
N LEU A 389 -4.12 -17.41 18.91
CA LEU A 389 -3.13 -17.70 17.86
C LEU A 389 -2.85 -19.20 17.69
N ASP A 390 -3.22 -20.04 18.67
CA ASP A 390 -2.92 -21.48 18.67
C ASP A 390 -3.82 -22.29 17.72
N ASP A 391 -4.97 -21.75 17.30
CA ASP A 391 -5.98 -22.40 16.46
C ASP A 391 -6.11 -21.81 15.04
N VAL A 392 -5.24 -20.87 14.64
CA VAL A 392 -5.30 -20.20 13.34
C VAL A 392 -4.02 -20.21 12.53
N VAL A 393 -4.20 -20.02 11.22
CA VAL A 393 -3.11 -19.78 10.27
C VAL A 393 -2.68 -18.31 10.38
N THR A 394 -1.43 -18.10 10.77
CA THR A 394 -0.76 -16.79 10.87
C THR A 394 0.71 -16.93 10.47
N LEU A 395 1.49 -15.84 10.57
CA LEU A 395 2.91 -15.84 10.21
C LEU A 395 3.81 -16.45 11.30
N ASP A 396 4.66 -17.39 10.91
CA ASP A 396 5.85 -17.73 11.67
C ASP A 396 6.96 -16.72 11.37
N MET A 397 7.06 -15.70 12.22
CA MET A 397 8.01 -14.61 12.07
C MET A 397 9.48 -15.02 12.16
N ALA A 398 9.79 -16.24 12.66
CA ALA A 398 11.17 -16.75 12.67
C ALA A 398 11.66 -17.16 11.27
N HIS A 399 10.74 -17.55 10.38
CA HIS A 399 11.01 -17.97 9.00
C HIS A 399 10.20 -17.13 7.98
N SER A 400 9.91 -15.88 8.33
CA SER A 400 9.20 -14.91 7.48
C SER A 400 10.05 -13.67 7.21
N ASN A 401 9.57 -12.80 6.31
CA ASN A 401 10.31 -11.63 5.84
C ASN A 401 11.61 -12.04 5.11
N LEU A 402 11.57 -13.18 4.44
CA LEU A 402 12.69 -13.75 3.71
C LEU A 402 12.74 -13.10 2.32
N ASP A 403 13.44 -11.98 2.26
CA ASP A 403 13.52 -11.08 1.10
C ASP A 403 14.27 -11.72 -0.06
N CYS A 404 13.75 -11.60 -1.28
CA CYS A 404 14.33 -12.13 -2.53
C CYS A 404 14.48 -11.00 -3.56
N GLN A 405 15.22 -11.22 -4.65
CA GLN A 405 15.38 -10.18 -5.68
C GLN A 405 14.04 -9.72 -6.28
N ASN A 406 13.09 -10.64 -6.45
CA ASN A 406 11.78 -10.37 -7.05
C ASN A 406 10.59 -10.72 -6.14
N GLY A 407 10.76 -10.77 -4.82
CA GLY A 407 9.64 -11.05 -3.92
C GLY A 407 10.03 -11.25 -2.47
N VAL A 408 9.11 -11.81 -1.68
CA VAL A 408 9.33 -12.16 -0.27
C VAL A 408 8.62 -13.47 0.08
N ILE A 409 9.23 -14.27 0.96
CA ILE A 409 8.61 -15.48 1.52
C ILE A 409 8.22 -15.20 2.98
N HIS A 410 7.00 -15.60 3.36
CA HIS A 410 6.56 -15.67 4.74
C HIS A 410 6.15 -17.09 5.09
N ALA A 411 6.71 -17.62 6.17
CA ALA A 411 6.31 -18.91 6.71
C ALA A 411 4.94 -18.82 7.42
N LEU A 412 4.14 -19.88 7.27
CA LEU A 412 2.84 -20.02 7.92
C LEU A 412 2.87 -21.02 9.09
N THR A 413 2.08 -20.75 10.13
CA THR A 413 1.94 -21.62 11.31
C THR A 413 1.10 -22.88 11.08
N GLY A 414 0.28 -22.90 10.03
CA GLY A 414 -0.63 -24.01 9.68
C GLY A 414 -1.04 -23.95 8.21
N ILE A 415 -1.71 -25.00 7.72
CA ILE A 415 -1.99 -25.12 6.27
C ILE A 415 -3.01 -24.09 5.79
N LEU A 416 -2.63 -23.27 4.82
CA LEU A 416 -3.49 -22.38 4.07
C LEU A 416 -4.24 -23.17 2.98
N VAL A 417 -5.57 -23.15 3.02
CA VAL A 417 -6.41 -23.85 2.04
C VAL A 417 -7.55 -22.96 1.56
N TYR A 418 -7.87 -23.08 0.26
CA TYR A 418 -9.13 -22.61 -0.29
C TYR A 418 -10.24 -23.63 0.02
N ASP A 419 -10.71 -23.64 1.26
CA ASP A 419 -11.91 -24.38 1.64
C ASP A 419 -13.14 -23.59 1.14
N LYS A 420 -13.77 -24.09 0.07
CA LYS A 420 -14.98 -23.50 -0.55
C LYS A 420 -16.12 -23.29 0.44
N ASP A 421 -16.32 -24.22 1.36
CA ASP A 421 -17.39 -24.15 2.35
C ASP A 421 -17.05 -23.15 3.46
N LYS A 422 -15.80 -23.15 3.96
CA LYS A 422 -15.35 -22.19 4.97
C LYS A 422 -15.35 -20.77 4.42
N LEU A 423 -14.67 -20.50 3.30
CA LEU A 423 -14.59 -19.17 2.70
C LEU A 423 -15.93 -18.69 2.16
N GLY A 424 -16.75 -19.58 1.60
CA GLY A 424 -18.13 -19.28 1.23
C GLY A 424 -18.98 -18.84 2.43
N ARG A 425 -18.85 -19.46 3.60
CA ARG A 425 -19.49 -18.98 4.84
C ARG A 425 -18.93 -17.64 5.30
N ILE A 426 -17.60 -17.49 5.34
CA ILE A 426 -16.91 -16.26 5.76
C ILE A 426 -17.37 -15.07 4.91
N MET A 427 -17.35 -15.19 3.59
CA MET A 427 -17.65 -14.10 2.67
C MET A 427 -19.15 -13.83 2.50
N ARG A 428 -20.04 -14.84 2.64
CA ARG A 428 -21.50 -14.62 2.68
C ARG A 428 -22.02 -14.18 4.05
N GLY A 429 -21.18 -14.22 5.08
CA GLY A 429 -21.48 -13.75 6.43
C GLY A 429 -21.24 -12.25 6.65
N LYS A 430 -20.69 -11.53 5.67
CA LYS A 430 -20.30 -10.11 5.80
C LYS A 430 -20.37 -9.35 4.48
N ARG A 431 -20.27 -8.03 4.54
CA ARG A 431 -19.99 -7.18 3.37
C ARG A 431 -18.55 -7.39 2.91
N ILE A 432 -18.37 -7.68 1.63
CA ILE A 432 -17.06 -7.67 0.97
C ILE A 432 -16.84 -6.24 0.46
N ARG A 433 -15.77 -5.57 0.89
CA ARG A 433 -15.31 -4.29 0.31
C ARG A 433 -13.89 -4.47 -0.19
N MET A 434 -13.64 -4.08 -1.44
CA MET A 434 -12.33 -4.16 -2.08
C MET A 434 -12.01 -2.82 -2.73
N ASP A 435 -10.78 -2.36 -2.51
CA ASP A 435 -10.22 -1.21 -3.20
C ASP A 435 -10.02 -1.53 -4.70
N PHE A 436 -10.19 -0.57 -5.60
CA PHE A 436 -9.90 -0.83 -7.02
C PHE A 436 -8.41 -1.13 -7.29
N ALA A 437 -7.49 -0.60 -6.48
CA ALA A 437 -6.07 -0.93 -6.52
C ALA A 437 -5.77 -2.39 -6.11
N THR A 438 -6.63 -3.04 -5.30
CA THR A 438 -6.49 -4.47 -4.94
C THR A 438 -6.48 -5.37 -6.19
N PHE A 439 -7.15 -4.97 -7.26
CA PHE A 439 -7.19 -5.75 -8.50
C PHE A 439 -5.97 -5.56 -9.41
N LEU A 440 -5.14 -4.53 -9.16
CA LEU A 440 -4.05 -4.09 -10.03
C LEU A 440 -2.67 -4.26 -9.34
N PRO A 441 -2.13 -5.50 -9.25
CA PRO A 441 -0.89 -5.79 -8.53
C PRO A 441 0.33 -5.01 -9.06
N GLU A 442 0.29 -4.58 -10.33
CA GLU A 442 1.31 -3.72 -10.93
C GLU A 442 1.50 -2.41 -10.15
N LEU A 443 0.46 -1.88 -9.50
CA LEU A 443 0.53 -0.65 -8.70
C LEU A 443 1.40 -0.83 -7.45
N ARG A 444 1.24 -1.96 -6.74
CA ARG A 444 2.04 -2.30 -5.55
C ARG A 444 3.48 -2.64 -5.94
N ASN A 445 3.67 -3.38 -7.02
CA ASN A 445 4.99 -3.85 -7.48
C ASN A 445 5.90 -2.74 -8.01
N ASN A 446 5.35 -1.55 -8.30
CA ASN A 446 6.06 -0.42 -8.90
C ASN A 446 5.99 0.85 -8.06
N ASP A 447 5.68 0.72 -6.77
CA ASP A 447 5.64 1.82 -5.79
C ASP A 447 4.67 2.96 -6.17
N ILE A 448 3.66 2.65 -7.00
CA ILE A 448 2.61 3.60 -7.39
C ILE A 448 1.69 3.86 -6.20
N ILE A 449 1.39 2.82 -5.40
CA ILE A 449 0.60 2.90 -4.15
C ILE A 449 1.36 3.71 -3.09
N SER A 450 1.34 5.04 -3.25
CA SER A 450 2.06 6.04 -2.46
C SER A 450 1.22 7.32 -2.29
N ASN A 451 1.83 8.40 -1.79
CA ASN A 451 1.24 9.74 -1.69
C ASN A 451 1.38 10.56 -3.00
N LYS A 452 1.91 9.97 -4.07
CA LYS A 452 2.12 10.60 -5.39
C LYS A 452 1.05 10.15 -6.37
N CYS A 453 0.75 10.98 -7.38
CA CYS A 453 -0.17 10.61 -8.45
C CYS A 453 0.59 10.00 -9.63
N TYR A 454 -0.02 9.03 -10.30
CA TYR A 454 0.59 8.38 -11.47
C TYR A 454 -0.43 8.19 -12.59
N TYR A 455 -0.04 8.45 -13.83
CA TYR A 455 -0.78 7.98 -15.00
C TYR A 455 -0.67 6.45 -15.10
N LEU A 456 -1.73 5.78 -15.55
CA LEU A 456 -1.77 4.35 -15.78
C LEU A 456 -1.97 4.08 -17.27
N PRO A 457 -0.90 4.02 -18.10
CA PRO A 457 -1.01 3.83 -19.55
C PRO A 457 -1.80 2.58 -19.94
N GLU A 458 -2.41 2.62 -21.13
CA GLU A 458 -3.03 1.45 -21.73
C GLU A 458 -2.04 0.26 -21.77
N GLY A 459 -2.49 -0.90 -21.27
CA GLY A 459 -1.68 -2.11 -21.20
C GLY A 459 -0.67 -2.18 -20.03
N TYR A 460 -0.51 -1.13 -19.22
CA TYR A 460 0.37 -1.16 -18.03
C TYR A 460 -0.17 -2.13 -16.96
N CYS A 461 -1.43 -1.97 -16.56
CA CYS A 461 -2.11 -2.90 -15.65
C CYS A 461 -2.96 -3.91 -16.43
N LYS A 462 -2.70 -5.22 -16.30
CA LYS A 462 -3.32 -6.30 -17.08
C LYS A 462 -4.85 -6.34 -16.97
N LYS A 463 -5.41 -5.96 -15.82
CA LYS A 463 -6.86 -5.95 -15.55
C LYS A 463 -7.55 -4.61 -15.85
N LEU A 464 -6.83 -3.59 -16.31
CA LEU A 464 -7.37 -2.27 -16.69
C LEU A 464 -7.29 -2.13 -18.22
N LYS A 465 -8.43 -1.93 -18.87
CA LYS A 465 -8.55 -1.79 -20.33
C LYS A 465 -9.26 -0.48 -20.66
N TYR A 466 -8.68 0.34 -21.53
CA TYR A 466 -9.30 1.54 -22.10
C TYR A 466 -8.55 1.90 -23.39
N GLU A 467 -9.17 2.64 -24.31
CA GLU A 467 -8.46 3.21 -25.46
C GLU A 467 -7.83 4.55 -25.07
N GLU A 468 -6.50 4.68 -25.09
CA GLU A 468 -5.84 5.94 -24.75
C GLU A 468 -5.97 7.00 -25.86
N GLY A 469 -6.17 8.26 -25.47
CA GLY A 469 -6.36 9.36 -26.42
C GLY A 469 -5.91 10.72 -25.88
N ALA A 470 -5.86 11.73 -26.76
CA ALA A 470 -5.41 13.08 -26.41
C ALA A 470 -6.21 13.76 -25.28
N SER A 471 -7.42 13.25 -24.99
CA SER A 471 -8.29 13.66 -23.90
C SER A 471 -8.72 12.51 -22.97
N VAL A 472 -8.24 11.29 -23.19
CA VAL A 472 -8.67 10.09 -22.44
C VAL A 472 -7.46 9.42 -21.81
N PHE A 473 -7.44 9.39 -20.47
CA PHE A 473 -6.35 8.86 -19.66
C PHE A 473 -6.87 8.39 -18.30
N VAL A 474 -6.13 7.48 -17.66
CA VAL A 474 -6.41 6.99 -16.31
C VAL A 474 -5.26 7.38 -15.37
N LYS A 475 -5.58 7.69 -14.12
CA LYS A 475 -4.63 7.99 -13.05
C LYS A 475 -4.91 7.15 -11.79
N TYR A 476 -3.85 6.77 -11.09
CA TYR A 476 -3.88 6.53 -9.66
C TYR A 476 -3.63 7.87 -8.94
N ILE A 477 -4.39 8.15 -7.89
CA ILE A 477 -4.26 9.32 -7.03
C ILE A 477 -3.95 8.84 -5.60
N GLY A 478 -2.83 9.31 -5.05
CA GLY A 478 -2.40 9.02 -3.67
C GLY A 478 -2.95 10.00 -2.63
N ASP A 479 -2.56 9.80 -1.35
CA ASP A 479 -3.10 10.52 -0.18
C ASP A 479 -3.16 12.04 -0.39
N ASN A 480 -4.39 12.52 -0.34
CA ASN A 480 -4.81 13.88 -0.68
C ASN A 480 -5.63 14.53 0.44
N MET A 481 -5.64 13.93 1.64
CA MET A 481 -6.44 14.29 2.83
C MET A 481 -7.96 14.05 2.76
N HIS A 482 -8.50 13.66 1.61
CA HIS A 482 -9.94 13.56 1.40
C HIS A 482 -10.58 12.31 2.04
N SER A 483 -11.91 12.25 2.00
CA SER A 483 -12.74 11.12 2.47
C SER A 483 -12.76 9.93 1.50
N ASP A 484 -11.58 9.52 1.04
CA ASP A 484 -11.37 8.43 0.09
C ASP A 484 -10.94 7.15 0.85
N TYR A 485 -11.35 5.96 0.38
CA TYR A 485 -11.02 4.70 1.03
C TYR A 485 -9.52 4.41 0.89
N LEU A 486 -8.90 3.89 1.95
CA LEU A 486 -7.44 3.72 2.09
C LEU A 486 -6.58 4.96 1.74
N HIS A 487 -7.19 6.16 1.69
CA HIS A 487 -6.58 7.40 1.25
C HIS A 487 -6.08 7.39 -0.23
N ASP A 488 -6.65 6.56 -1.10
CA ASP A 488 -6.33 6.55 -2.54
C ASP A 488 -7.56 6.29 -3.42
N TYR A 489 -7.42 6.56 -4.72
CA TYR A 489 -8.42 6.19 -5.71
C TYR A 489 -7.84 6.08 -7.12
N ILE A 490 -8.60 5.45 -8.02
CA ILE A 490 -8.36 5.48 -9.46
C ILE A 490 -9.30 6.50 -10.12
N GLU A 491 -8.82 7.25 -11.09
CA GLU A 491 -9.57 8.29 -11.78
C GLU A 491 -9.43 8.18 -13.30
N SER A 492 -10.54 8.09 -14.03
CA SER A 492 -10.56 8.17 -15.49
C SER A 492 -11.03 9.54 -15.95
N TRP A 493 -10.41 10.08 -17.01
CA TRP A 493 -10.71 11.41 -17.56
C TRP A 493 -11.14 11.35 -19.03
N GLY A 494 -11.95 12.33 -19.42
CA GLY A 494 -12.43 12.51 -20.79
C GLY A 494 -13.71 11.73 -21.11
N MET A 495 -14.07 11.71 -22.39
CA MET A 495 -15.11 10.82 -22.94
C MET A 495 -14.57 9.39 -23.09
N PHE A 496 -14.35 8.72 -21.95
CA PHE A 496 -13.71 7.40 -21.87
C PHE A 496 -14.71 6.23 -21.93
N ASP A 497 -14.17 5.05 -22.26
CA ASP A 497 -14.78 3.73 -22.06
C ASP A 497 -13.71 2.84 -21.40
N VAL A 498 -13.89 2.51 -20.13
CA VAL A 498 -12.88 1.89 -19.25
C VAL A 498 -13.46 0.62 -18.64
N THR A 499 -12.71 -0.48 -18.66
CA THR A 499 -13.10 -1.75 -18.04
C THR A 499 -12.05 -2.20 -17.05
N ILE A 500 -12.49 -2.59 -15.85
CA ILE A 500 -11.66 -3.18 -14.80
C ILE A 500 -12.20 -4.59 -14.49
N THR A 501 -11.33 -5.59 -14.49
CA THR A 501 -11.70 -6.94 -14.03
C THR A 501 -11.64 -7.00 -12.50
N VAL A 502 -12.79 -7.14 -11.84
CA VAL A 502 -12.96 -7.15 -10.37
C VAL A 502 -13.22 -8.56 -9.82
N GLY A 503 -13.09 -8.72 -8.51
CA GLY A 503 -13.17 -10.02 -7.82
C GLY A 503 -11.87 -10.83 -7.91
N PRO A 504 -11.92 -12.16 -7.68
CA PRO A 504 -13.12 -13.01 -7.75
C PRO A 504 -14.06 -12.91 -6.54
N ILE A 505 -15.35 -13.16 -6.77
CA ILE A 505 -16.43 -13.15 -5.76
C ILE A 505 -17.11 -14.53 -5.72
N PRO A 506 -17.43 -15.11 -4.54
CA PRO A 506 -18.07 -16.41 -4.43
C PRO A 506 -19.49 -16.49 -5.02
N ASP A 507 -20.01 -17.72 -5.15
CA ASP A 507 -21.39 -17.98 -5.52
C ASP A 507 -22.39 -17.34 -4.52
N GLY A 508 -23.51 -16.84 -5.03
CA GLY A 508 -24.54 -16.21 -4.20
C GLY A 508 -25.25 -15.05 -4.91
N SER A 509 -26.10 -14.36 -4.14
CA SER A 509 -26.77 -13.13 -4.56
C SER A 509 -26.24 -11.95 -3.76
N TYR A 510 -25.84 -10.89 -4.46
CA TYR A 510 -25.19 -9.73 -3.87
C TYR A 510 -25.83 -8.44 -4.38
N GLU A 511 -26.13 -7.49 -3.50
CA GLU A 511 -26.22 -6.11 -3.93
C GLU A 511 -24.81 -5.58 -4.17
N VAL A 512 -24.57 -5.02 -5.35
CA VAL A 512 -23.27 -4.45 -5.71
C VAL A 512 -23.35 -2.93 -5.59
N ARG A 513 -22.35 -2.34 -4.94
CA ARG A 513 -22.22 -0.88 -4.80
C ARG A 513 -20.82 -0.43 -5.15
N ILE A 514 -20.67 0.87 -5.42
CA ILE A 514 -19.36 1.52 -5.52
C ILE A 514 -19.28 2.71 -4.57
N GLY A 515 -18.11 2.93 -3.98
CA GLY A 515 -17.74 4.19 -3.36
C GLY A 515 -17.28 5.20 -4.39
N TYR A 516 -17.67 6.46 -4.21
CA TYR A 516 -17.13 7.57 -5.01
C TYR A 516 -17.18 8.89 -4.24
N ARG A 517 -16.27 9.80 -4.59
CA ARG A 517 -16.26 11.16 -4.06
C ARG A 517 -16.68 12.20 -5.10
N VAL A 518 -17.62 13.04 -4.69
CA VAL A 518 -18.21 14.14 -5.47
C VAL A 518 -17.19 15.26 -5.66
N ASN A 519 -17.15 15.85 -6.86
CA ASN A 519 -16.43 17.09 -7.13
C ASN A 519 -17.14 17.89 -8.22
N THR A 520 -17.66 19.07 -7.86
CA THR A 520 -18.49 19.93 -8.70
C THR A 520 -17.76 20.54 -9.90
N ASN A 521 -16.42 20.56 -9.89
CA ASN A 521 -15.62 21.34 -10.83
C ASN A 521 -15.26 20.54 -12.09
N HIS A 522 -15.09 19.22 -11.97
CA HIS A 522 -14.57 18.40 -13.07
C HIS A 522 -15.14 16.97 -13.16
N ARG A 523 -16.01 16.51 -12.25
CA ARG A 523 -16.65 15.19 -12.44
C ARG A 523 -17.60 15.19 -13.63
N GLY A 524 -17.75 14.03 -14.27
CA GLY A 524 -18.68 13.81 -15.37
C GLY A 524 -20.03 13.22 -14.94
N ILE A 525 -20.79 12.79 -15.95
CA ILE A 525 -21.94 11.89 -15.79
C ILE A 525 -21.54 10.53 -16.34
N THR A 526 -21.70 9.47 -15.58
CA THR A 526 -21.12 8.15 -15.88
C THR A 526 -22.16 7.04 -15.87
N GLN A 527 -22.13 6.13 -16.85
CA GLN A 527 -22.88 4.87 -16.81
C GLN A 527 -21.97 3.72 -16.41
N PHE A 528 -22.44 2.88 -15.50
CA PHE A 528 -21.77 1.64 -15.09
C PHE A 528 -22.41 0.43 -15.75
N TYR A 529 -21.60 -0.61 -15.93
CA TYR A 529 -21.98 -1.92 -16.38
C TYR A 529 -21.26 -2.98 -15.54
N LEU A 530 -21.93 -4.09 -15.25
CA LEU A 530 -21.33 -5.27 -14.63
C LEU A 530 -21.74 -6.48 -15.48
N ASP A 531 -20.76 -7.24 -15.97
CA ASP A 531 -20.97 -8.38 -16.86
C ASP A 531 -21.90 -8.04 -18.06
N GLU A 532 -21.52 -6.97 -18.77
CA GLU A 532 -22.26 -6.32 -19.87
C GLU A 532 -23.63 -5.71 -19.51
N GLN A 533 -24.17 -5.94 -18.30
CA GLN A 533 -25.49 -5.42 -17.90
C GLN A 533 -25.38 -3.97 -17.42
N PRO A 534 -26.20 -3.02 -17.94
CA PRO A 534 -26.20 -1.64 -17.46
C PRO A 534 -26.75 -1.53 -16.04
N CYS A 535 -25.96 -0.94 -15.14
CA CYS A 535 -26.29 -0.75 -13.74
C CYS A 535 -27.06 0.56 -13.54
N GLY A 536 -28.38 0.47 -13.36
CA GLY A 536 -29.23 1.63 -13.07
C GLY A 536 -29.20 2.73 -14.14
N ILE A 537 -29.46 3.98 -13.73
CA ILE A 537 -29.31 5.17 -14.57
C ILE A 537 -27.89 5.77 -14.44
N PRO A 538 -27.40 6.53 -15.43
CA PRO A 538 -26.13 7.24 -15.30
C PRO A 538 -26.11 8.15 -14.06
N ILE A 539 -24.99 8.11 -13.32
CA ILE A 539 -24.78 8.92 -12.13
C ILE A 539 -24.22 10.29 -12.51
N ASP A 540 -24.68 11.36 -11.88
CA ASP A 540 -24.04 12.67 -11.96
C ASP A 540 -23.12 12.86 -10.74
N MET A 541 -21.83 12.61 -10.92
CA MET A 541 -20.83 12.69 -9.85
C MET A 541 -20.50 14.12 -9.41
N ARG A 542 -21.16 15.13 -9.96
CA ARG A 542 -21.07 16.53 -9.51
C ARG A 542 -22.10 16.85 -8.43
N LEU A 543 -23.15 16.03 -8.27
CA LEU A 543 -24.18 16.24 -7.27
C LEU A 543 -23.69 15.78 -5.91
N LYS A 544 -23.65 16.73 -4.96
CA LYS A 544 -23.34 16.50 -3.55
C LYS A 544 -24.51 15.82 -2.86
N GLY A 545 -24.28 15.05 -1.80
CA GLY A 545 -25.32 14.25 -1.15
C GLY A 545 -26.54 15.05 -0.69
N ASP A 546 -26.34 16.30 -0.28
CA ASP A 546 -27.40 17.22 0.15
C ASP A 546 -28.24 17.80 -1.01
N ASP A 547 -27.96 17.43 -2.27
CA ASP A 547 -28.89 17.65 -3.38
C ASP A 547 -30.20 16.88 -3.15
N ALA A 548 -31.34 17.55 -3.38
CA ALA A 548 -32.66 16.99 -3.09
C ALA A 548 -32.99 15.69 -3.85
N SER A 549 -32.33 15.42 -4.98
CA SER A 549 -32.47 14.16 -5.74
C SER A 549 -31.76 12.98 -5.07
N ILE A 550 -30.70 13.23 -4.30
CA ILE A 550 -29.99 12.24 -3.47
C ILE A 550 -30.65 12.23 -2.09
N GLY A 551 -30.62 13.34 -1.37
CA GLY A 551 -31.29 13.49 -0.07
C GLY A 551 -30.53 12.86 1.10
N TRP A 552 -29.19 12.96 1.07
CA TRP A 552 -28.36 12.71 2.25
C TRP A 552 -28.61 13.83 3.27
N GLU A 553 -28.71 13.46 4.55
CA GLU A 553 -28.85 14.39 5.66
C GLU A 553 -27.72 14.14 6.66
N GLN A 554 -27.18 15.20 7.27
CA GLN A 554 -26.14 15.06 8.28
C GLN A 554 -26.68 14.39 9.55
N GLU A 555 -25.91 13.49 10.12
CA GLU A 555 -26.30 12.76 11.34
C GLU A 555 -26.11 13.65 12.57
N TYR A 556 -26.84 13.36 13.64
CA TYR A 556 -26.68 14.15 14.87
C TYR A 556 -25.40 13.80 15.62
N VAL A 557 -25.00 12.53 15.59
CA VAL A 557 -23.74 12.07 16.19
C VAL A 557 -22.57 12.53 15.34
N TYR A 558 -21.76 13.44 15.91
CA TYR A 558 -20.42 13.74 15.42
C TYR A 558 -19.39 13.12 16.36
N THR A 559 -18.58 12.19 15.86
CA THR A 559 -17.54 11.53 16.65
C THR A 559 -16.42 12.52 17.00
N GLN A 560 -16.36 12.98 18.25
CA GLN A 560 -15.35 13.97 18.67
C GLN A 560 -14.86 13.77 20.12
N ILE A 561 -13.59 13.39 20.24
CA ILE A 561 -12.73 13.63 21.42
C ILE A 561 -11.93 14.90 21.05
N ASN A 562 -11.93 16.04 21.75
CA ASN A 562 -12.37 16.37 23.11
C ASN A 562 -12.95 17.81 23.14
N SER A 563 -13.58 18.17 24.27
CA SER A 563 -14.19 19.48 24.58
C SER A 563 -13.37 20.74 24.18
N PRO A 564 -14.03 21.86 23.74
CA PRO A 564 -15.47 22.07 23.72
C PRO A 564 -16.13 21.58 22.43
N TYR A 565 -17.17 20.77 22.60
CA TYR A 565 -17.96 20.18 21.52
C TYR A 565 -18.54 21.25 20.58
N ILE A 566 -18.33 21.08 19.28
CA ILE A 566 -19.14 21.76 18.26
C ILE A 566 -20.30 20.83 17.89
N TRP A 567 -21.26 20.68 18.82
CA TRP A 567 -22.57 20.11 18.51
C TRP A 567 -23.34 21.07 17.60
N GLY A 568 -23.98 20.54 16.56
CA GLY A 568 -25.01 21.25 15.81
C GLY A 568 -24.90 21.09 14.30
N GLY A 569 -25.81 20.31 13.71
CA GLY A 569 -25.91 20.18 12.26
C GLY A 569 -26.72 19.01 11.71
N GLY A 570 -27.34 18.16 12.54
CA GLY A 570 -28.07 16.97 12.08
C GLY A 570 -29.49 16.83 12.61
N ASN A 571 -30.18 15.77 12.20
CA ASN A 571 -31.56 15.48 12.61
C ASN A 571 -31.63 14.83 14.00
N GLU A 572 -32.17 15.54 15.00
CA GLU A 572 -32.36 15.02 16.37
C GLU A 572 -33.33 13.82 16.45
N GLU A 573 -34.27 13.69 15.49
CA GLU A 573 -35.22 12.59 15.43
C GLU A 573 -34.67 11.36 14.70
N ASP A 574 -33.60 11.51 13.90
CA ASP A 574 -32.87 10.43 13.22
C ASP A 574 -31.38 10.48 13.60
N TYR A 575 -31.14 10.30 14.90
CA TYR A 575 -29.88 10.54 15.59
C TYR A 575 -28.64 9.89 14.94
N TYR A 576 -28.82 8.64 14.46
CA TYR A 576 -27.81 7.81 13.79
C TYR A 576 -27.99 7.74 12.26
N GLY A 577 -28.92 8.52 11.68
CA GLY A 577 -29.15 8.55 10.22
C GLY A 577 -29.81 7.29 9.63
N TYR A 578 -30.46 6.44 10.44
CA TYR A 578 -31.04 5.16 9.99
C TYR A 578 -32.26 5.33 9.08
N GLU A 579 -33.09 6.36 9.28
CA GLU A 579 -34.19 6.66 8.37
C GLU A 579 -33.68 7.37 7.10
N ASN A 580 -32.63 8.18 7.22
CA ASN A 580 -31.92 8.76 6.08
C ASN A 580 -31.28 7.68 5.19
N ASP A 581 -30.63 6.66 5.78
CA ASP A 581 -30.09 5.51 5.04
C ASP A 581 -31.18 4.75 4.28
N LYS A 582 -32.33 4.45 4.91
CA LYS A 582 -33.47 3.84 4.22
C LYS A 582 -33.97 4.71 3.08
N SER A 583 -34.06 6.03 3.28
CA SER A 583 -34.45 6.99 2.24
C SER A 583 -33.44 7.03 1.08
N LEU A 584 -32.14 6.99 1.36
CA LEU A 584 -31.06 6.93 0.38
C LEU A 584 -31.08 5.62 -0.41
N HIS A 585 -31.21 4.48 0.28
CA HIS A 585 -31.21 3.16 -0.35
C HIS A 585 -32.36 3.00 -1.35
N ASN A 586 -33.56 3.48 -0.98
CA ASN A 586 -34.71 3.56 -1.87
C ASN A 586 -34.50 4.45 -3.12
N ARG A 587 -33.51 5.35 -3.10
CA ARG A 587 -33.08 6.17 -4.25
C ARG A 587 -31.83 5.60 -4.96
N GLY A 588 -31.34 4.45 -4.50
CA GLY A 588 -30.15 3.76 -4.99
C GLY A 588 -28.83 4.43 -4.59
N PHE A 589 -28.79 5.08 -3.43
CA PHE A 589 -27.59 5.65 -2.81
C PHE A 589 -27.41 5.11 -1.40
N MET A 590 -26.21 5.23 -0.82
CA MET A 590 -25.98 5.12 0.62
C MET A 590 -24.99 6.21 1.03
N LYS A 591 -24.94 6.53 2.32
CA LYS A 591 -23.82 7.31 2.90
C LYS A 591 -22.49 6.59 2.64
N ALA A 592 -21.37 7.31 2.70
CA ALA A 592 -20.08 6.63 2.86
C ALA A 592 -20.07 5.76 4.15
N PRO A 593 -19.21 4.72 4.21
CA PRO A 593 -19.06 3.87 5.39
C PRO A 593 -18.66 4.64 6.64
N ASP A 594 -19.10 4.15 7.80
CA ASP A 594 -18.71 4.66 9.12
C ASP A 594 -17.22 4.40 9.44
N CYS A 595 -16.73 3.24 8.97
CA CYS A 595 -15.54 2.53 9.42
C CYS A 595 -14.22 3.16 8.96
N PHE A 596 -14.26 4.34 8.37
CA PHE A 596 -13.10 5.13 8.03
C PHE A 596 -13.36 6.62 8.18
N ALA A 597 -12.29 7.40 8.25
CA ALA A 597 -12.35 8.78 8.68
C ALA A 597 -11.44 9.68 7.85
N SER A 598 -11.87 10.93 7.67
CA SER A 598 -11.26 11.89 6.75
C SER A 598 -10.45 12.95 7.49
N ASN A 599 -9.33 13.38 6.89
CA ASN A 599 -8.55 14.51 7.41
C ASN A 599 -9.27 15.85 7.15
N GLU A 600 -10.19 15.93 6.19
CA GLU A 600 -11.02 17.14 5.95
C GLU A 600 -12.04 17.39 7.05
N LEU A 601 -12.45 16.35 7.76
CA LEU A 601 -13.39 16.44 8.89
C LEU A 601 -12.68 16.79 10.21
N LEU A 602 -11.43 17.25 10.17
CA LEU A 602 -10.72 17.77 11.34
C LEU A 602 -11.11 19.23 11.63
N PRO A 603 -11.36 19.62 12.90
CA PRO A 603 -11.63 21.01 13.25
C PRO A 603 -10.46 21.94 12.87
N THR A 604 -10.77 23.04 12.18
CA THR A 604 -9.79 23.97 11.61
C THR A 604 -8.76 24.45 12.65
N GLY A 605 -7.48 24.19 12.39
CA GLY A 605 -6.38 24.54 13.30
C GLY A 605 -5.92 23.41 14.24
N SER A 606 -6.51 22.22 14.13
CA SER A 606 -6.09 21.03 14.90
C SER A 606 -5.12 20.17 14.10
N SER A 607 -3.94 19.86 14.66
CA SER A 607 -3.07 18.78 14.18
C SER A 607 -3.14 17.60 15.16
N GLY A 608 -3.28 16.38 14.65
CA GLY A 608 -3.38 15.16 15.48
C GLY A 608 -4.71 14.97 16.24
N GLY A 609 -5.80 15.60 15.79
CA GLY A 609 -7.14 15.38 16.34
C GLY A 609 -7.81 14.08 15.84
N VAL A 610 -8.91 13.68 16.46
CA VAL A 610 -9.75 12.57 15.98
C VAL A 610 -10.41 12.97 14.67
N LYS A 611 -10.13 12.22 13.60
CA LYS A 611 -10.75 12.38 12.28
C LYS A 611 -12.27 12.08 12.37
N GLY A 612 -13.10 12.88 11.70
CA GLY A 612 -14.53 12.58 11.58
C GLY A 612 -14.81 11.43 10.62
N SER A 613 -15.84 10.63 10.90
CA SER A 613 -16.26 9.50 10.04
C SER A 613 -16.70 9.97 8.65
N ALA A 614 -16.27 9.27 7.60
CA ALA A 614 -16.61 9.57 6.21
C ALA A 614 -18.12 9.51 5.94
N ARG A 615 -18.88 8.74 6.71
CA ARG A 615 -20.35 8.70 6.73
C ARG A 615 -21.01 10.08 6.89
N ASN A 616 -20.34 10.98 7.62
CA ASN A 616 -20.74 12.37 7.84
C ASN A 616 -20.17 13.36 6.80
N ASP A 617 -19.46 12.90 5.77
CA ASP A 617 -19.06 13.73 4.62
C ASP A 617 -20.11 13.68 3.48
N PRO A 618 -20.84 14.77 3.19
CA PRO A 618 -21.76 14.83 2.05
C PRO A 618 -21.09 14.79 0.67
N TYR A 619 -19.75 14.85 0.59
CA TYR A 619 -19.00 14.60 -0.65
C TYR A 619 -18.70 13.12 -0.89
N ALA A 620 -18.73 12.26 0.14
CA ALA A 620 -18.45 10.83 0.02
C ALA A 620 -19.74 10.01 0.03
N LEU A 621 -19.98 9.25 -1.04
CA LEU A 621 -21.23 8.52 -1.24
C LEU A 621 -20.98 7.12 -1.79
N ARG A 622 -21.96 6.24 -1.60
CA ARG A 622 -22.03 4.96 -2.30
C ARG A 622 -23.20 4.97 -3.28
N LYS A 623 -22.99 4.39 -4.46
CA LYS A 623 -24.04 4.16 -5.46
C LYS A 623 -24.42 2.68 -5.50
N VAL A 624 -25.71 2.38 -5.34
CA VAL A 624 -26.25 1.03 -5.58
C VAL A 624 -26.31 0.80 -7.09
N LEU A 625 -25.66 -0.27 -7.56
CA LEU A 625 -25.62 -0.65 -8.98
C LEU A 625 -26.75 -1.62 -9.34
N GLY A 626 -27.12 -2.51 -8.41
CA GLY A 626 -28.17 -3.50 -8.57
C GLY A 626 -27.91 -4.75 -7.74
N ILE A 627 -28.82 -5.73 -7.83
CA ILE A 627 -28.62 -7.08 -7.28
C ILE A 627 -28.22 -8.01 -8.41
N PHE A 628 -27.12 -8.73 -8.21
CA PHE A 628 -26.53 -9.68 -9.15
C PHE A 628 -26.44 -11.05 -8.48
N SER A 629 -26.40 -12.12 -9.27
CA SER A 629 -26.38 -13.49 -8.78
C SER A 629 -25.53 -14.39 -9.66
N TRP A 630 -24.60 -15.12 -9.05
CA TRP A 630 -23.65 -16.01 -9.73
C TRP A 630 -23.69 -17.41 -9.13
N ASP A 631 -23.50 -18.44 -9.96
CA ASP A 631 -23.67 -19.86 -9.59
C ASP A 631 -22.36 -20.54 -9.13
N LYS A 632 -21.24 -19.82 -9.20
CA LYS A 632 -19.88 -20.25 -8.88
C LYS A 632 -19.05 -19.02 -8.53
N MET A 633 -17.84 -19.23 -8.02
CA MET A 633 -16.88 -18.15 -7.84
C MET A 633 -16.25 -17.72 -9.17
N GLU A 634 -16.32 -16.44 -9.51
CA GLU A 634 -15.70 -15.89 -10.72
C GLU A 634 -15.28 -14.42 -10.60
N THR A 635 -14.54 -13.92 -11.59
CA THR A 635 -14.19 -12.49 -11.74
C THR A 635 -15.17 -11.84 -12.71
N HIS A 636 -15.50 -10.56 -12.46
CA HIS A 636 -16.50 -9.82 -13.23
C HIS A 636 -15.86 -8.68 -14.03
N GLU A 637 -16.45 -8.33 -15.18
CA GLU A 637 -16.03 -7.12 -15.90
C GLU A 637 -16.88 -5.93 -15.46
N PHE A 638 -16.26 -5.02 -14.70
CA PHE A 638 -16.84 -3.74 -14.33
C PHE A 638 -16.44 -2.69 -15.36
N ARG A 639 -17.40 -2.29 -16.20
CA ARG A 639 -17.18 -1.35 -17.31
C ARG A 639 -17.87 -0.01 -17.04
N VAL A 640 -17.22 1.06 -17.48
CA VAL A 640 -17.53 2.43 -17.11
C VAL A 640 -17.45 3.31 -18.34
N VAL A 641 -18.55 3.96 -18.68
CA VAL A 641 -18.68 4.77 -19.89
C VAL A 641 -19.07 6.20 -19.52
N GLN A 642 -18.26 7.17 -19.94
CA GLN A 642 -18.56 8.58 -19.72
C GLN A 642 -19.68 9.05 -20.67
N MET A 643 -20.71 9.69 -20.10
CA MET A 643 -21.88 10.24 -20.80
C MET A 643 -21.85 11.77 -20.88
N LEU A 644 -21.17 12.43 -19.93
CA LEU A 644 -20.82 13.84 -19.98
C LEU A 644 -19.34 14.01 -19.62
N ASP A 645 -18.61 14.72 -20.48
CA ASP A 645 -17.17 14.94 -20.36
C ASP A 645 -16.74 15.50 -18.99
N GLY A 646 -15.57 15.06 -18.52
CA GLY A 646 -15.08 15.24 -17.15
C GLY A 646 -14.32 14.02 -16.65
N SER A 647 -14.20 13.87 -15.33
CA SER A 647 -13.57 12.73 -14.67
C SER A 647 -14.56 11.84 -13.92
N CYS A 648 -14.19 10.58 -13.70
CA CYS A 648 -14.93 9.61 -12.90
C CYS A 648 -14.00 8.99 -11.85
N HIS A 649 -14.53 8.81 -10.65
CA HIS A 649 -13.81 8.36 -9.47
C HIS A 649 -14.14 6.90 -9.14
N PHE A 650 -13.11 6.09 -8.88
CA PHE A 650 -13.22 4.70 -8.47
C PHE A 650 -12.46 4.52 -7.17
N ASP A 651 -13.21 4.39 -6.09
CA ASP A 651 -12.69 4.29 -4.74
C ASP A 651 -12.59 2.80 -4.36
N TYR A 652 -13.72 2.22 -3.99
CA TYR A 652 -13.92 0.80 -3.71
C TYR A 652 -15.19 0.27 -4.38
N ILE A 653 -15.26 -1.05 -4.48
CA ILE A 653 -16.47 -1.80 -4.84
C ILE A 653 -16.91 -2.64 -3.63
N GLU A 654 -18.23 -2.72 -3.43
CA GLU A 654 -18.85 -3.54 -2.38
C GLU A 654 -19.71 -4.64 -3.00
N PHE A 655 -19.64 -5.84 -2.41
CA PHE A 655 -20.53 -6.95 -2.68
C PHE A 655 -21.19 -7.35 -1.36
N ILE A 656 -22.49 -7.06 -1.22
CA ILE A 656 -23.24 -7.30 0.01
C ILE A 656 -24.19 -8.48 -0.19
N PRO A 657 -23.97 -9.62 0.49
CA PRO A 657 -24.91 -10.73 0.47
C PRO A 657 -26.34 -10.27 0.77
N THR A 658 -27.31 -10.63 -0.09
CA THR A 658 -28.67 -10.07 0.01
C THR A 658 -29.39 -10.38 1.33
N ASN A 659 -28.91 -11.37 2.08
CA ASN A 659 -29.39 -11.71 3.43
C ASN A 659 -28.89 -10.77 4.55
N LEU A 660 -28.03 -9.79 4.25
CA LEU A 660 -27.47 -8.84 5.21
C LEU A 660 -27.96 -7.40 5.04
N LEU A 661 -28.70 -7.10 3.95
CA LEU A 661 -29.10 -5.75 3.57
C LEU A 661 -29.90 -4.98 4.65
N GLU A 662 -30.69 -5.68 5.48
CA GLU A 662 -31.52 -5.04 6.52
C GLU A 662 -30.74 -4.54 7.74
N GLY A 663 -29.46 -4.91 7.90
CA GLY A 663 -28.64 -4.58 9.10
C GLY A 663 -27.18 -4.26 8.79
N GLU A 664 -26.87 -3.85 7.56
CA GLU A 664 -25.50 -3.74 7.06
C GLU A 664 -24.73 -2.50 7.56
N ASP A 665 -25.44 -1.40 7.80
CA ASP A 665 -24.90 -0.12 8.27
C ASP A 665 -25.63 0.37 9.55
N THR A 666 -26.30 -0.54 10.26
CA THR A 666 -26.69 -0.32 11.66
C THR A 666 -25.50 -0.66 12.55
N HIS A 667 -24.63 0.33 12.71
CA HIS A 667 -23.50 0.29 13.64
C HIS A 667 -24.02 0.41 15.08
#